data_AF-A0A8C4WDJ9-F1
#
_entry.id   AF-A0A8C4WDJ9-F1
#
_cell.length_a   1.000
_cell.length_b   1.000
_cell.length_c   1.000
_cell.angle_alpha   90.00
_cell.angle_beta   90.00
_cell.angle_gamma   90.00
#
_symmetry.space_group_name_H-M   'P 1'
#
loop_
_entity.id
_entity.type
_entity.pdbx_description
1 polymer ?
#
loop_
_entity_poly.entity_id
_entity_poly.type
_entity_poly.pdbx_seq_one_letter_code
_entity_poly.pdbx_strand_id
1 'polypeptide(L)'
;MKALGDPAPETHCPWGAGSEPWQGGRGSLGGTAASQRWFHSLYHKKEVEGSVWGSGGGGVHAPGAPGSRAETQQTWHSWAPASAARWELVPPRGDRPRAPFPAPLSQPVPALGRVPTLPLPPGWGNVLATLHPNALAAQPSLQELHLPNNQLSQLQEVAMATGKLANLSLLDLDSNRISAPCPGPGLISMPFLRDLNLRNNSITWLDLARCSLPGLRSLNLTRNNMSGLEAGSFRAAPGLEKLSLDENPLNISHLLGLPLPNLTALHWSSMRPALDSDLGLACQVLGSLLALTSLDIKHSKVPPSRLAQLGACTNLTWLDLSTTPLSRLQGGVFRAFPRLESLSLDKCKIQQLKQSAWGRVLPQLRVLILRRNHLTKLEDGVFRPLSALTHLDLSRNRLTYLYKGTFLGMASLRTLLLQGCQLAAVTRDTFVYARKVEALDLSDNNLQYIKASAFQSLLHLRTLLLSGNRILTLQKWAFKGLTSLRHLSLAQNGLYKLSQGSFLGLKALETLDLSRNRLLAYGKYDSPAPFASLPALRGLDLGSQEAQPPVRLPSKLFQGLGNLQELSLRDNPGGVFLNLSLAPLAGLLFLDLSDIYPSREGPFSLRPGLFQGLGNLRRLSLNAWFQNWSAAEPGVQVALLGSYLCLGPGVSEGLFQAHDLSFCWADLGIVFFAGSFAAISLTLVGSLASAKLGWTLRYGFYLLRAWGRGRLRRDQRGYQYDAYVSCCAEDEAWVVHMLLAKLEEEGQPRFRLCFGPRDFAPGAYYLDNVQRGVSGSRKALCLLSARALESEWCSLEIHLACARAYYRGHDPLVVVFLEDIPNFRSPGVLWGALPGGRWLWGSSRGRCGEKGEGTGSGGSSRGCCGEKGEGAGSGGSFQGAVGSWL
;
A
#
# COMPACT_ATOMS: atom_id res chain seq x y z
N MET A 1 -9.12 52.38 -53.61
CA MET A 1 -9.44 53.61 -54.37
C MET A 1 -10.76 54.18 -53.86
N LYS A 2 -10.96 55.49 -54.01
CA LYS A 2 -12.16 56.38 -53.84
C LYS A 2 -13.51 55.80 -53.35
N ALA A 3 -14.40 56.56 -52.68
CA ALA A 3 -14.33 57.83 -51.91
C ALA A 3 -15.75 58.18 -51.38
N LEU A 4 -15.85 59.17 -50.46
CA LEU A 4 -17.06 59.93 -50.06
C LEU A 4 -18.12 59.15 -49.21
N GLY A 5 -18.82 59.76 -48.24
CA GLY A 5 -18.71 61.14 -47.72
C GLY A 5 -19.60 61.42 -46.47
N ASP A 6 -19.22 62.47 -45.74
CA ASP A 6 -19.85 63.08 -44.53
C ASP A 6 -21.20 63.81 -44.83
N PRO A 7 -22.04 64.29 -43.86
CA PRO A 7 -21.64 64.93 -42.59
C PRO A 7 -22.54 64.76 -41.32
N ALA A 8 -22.16 65.49 -40.25
CA ALA A 8 -22.85 65.62 -38.96
C ALA A 8 -23.93 66.74 -38.93
N PRO A 9 -24.55 67.07 -37.77
CA PRO A 9 -23.91 68.06 -36.86
C PRO A 9 -24.07 67.82 -35.32
N GLU A 10 -23.16 68.47 -34.57
CA GLU A 10 -23.24 69.19 -33.26
C GLU A 10 -24.33 68.84 -32.19
N THR A 11 -24.13 68.97 -30.87
CA THR A 11 -23.59 70.15 -30.12
C THR A 11 -23.04 69.87 -28.68
N HIS A 12 -22.18 70.79 -28.18
CA HIS A 12 -21.90 71.18 -26.77
C HIS A 12 -21.11 70.29 -25.77
N CYS A 13 -19.78 70.51 -25.76
CA CYS A 13 -18.88 70.98 -24.67
C CYS A 13 -19.48 71.67 -23.39
N PRO A 14 -18.70 72.11 -22.34
CA PRO A 14 -17.22 72.31 -22.25
C PRO A 14 -16.50 71.97 -20.89
N TRP A 15 -15.20 72.35 -20.80
CA TRP A 15 -14.26 72.47 -19.64
C TRP A 15 -13.60 71.17 -19.07
N GLY A 16 -12.27 71.11 -18.86
CA GLY A 16 -11.19 72.05 -19.24
C GLY A 16 -9.77 71.62 -18.77
N ALA A 17 -8.72 72.14 -19.44
CA ALA A 17 -7.25 72.23 -19.16
C ALA A 17 -6.53 71.24 -18.20
N GLY A 18 -5.27 70.80 -18.40
CA GLY A 18 -4.18 71.04 -19.38
C GLY A 18 -3.00 70.09 -18.99
N SER A 19 -1.76 70.12 -19.51
CA SER A 19 -1.07 70.84 -20.60
C SER A 19 0.20 70.05 -21.03
N GLU A 20 0.74 70.28 -22.23
CA GLU A 20 1.98 69.64 -22.76
C GLU A 20 3.29 70.34 -22.27
N PRO A 21 4.48 70.10 -22.89
CA PRO A 21 5.36 68.91 -22.83
C PRO A 21 6.76 69.31 -22.27
N TRP A 22 7.86 68.62 -22.64
CA TRP A 22 9.09 69.24 -23.21
C TRP A 22 10.09 68.15 -23.69
N GLN A 23 11.27 68.57 -24.20
CA GLN A 23 12.06 67.82 -25.18
C GLN A 23 13.30 67.07 -24.64
N GLY A 24 13.68 65.99 -25.34
CA GLY A 24 15.03 65.87 -25.94
C GLY A 24 16.11 65.08 -25.18
N GLY A 25 16.94 64.36 -25.94
CA GLY A 25 18.19 63.75 -25.46
C GLY A 25 18.54 62.42 -26.13
N ARG A 26 19.69 62.34 -26.81
CA ARG A 26 20.33 61.06 -27.19
C ARG A 26 21.37 60.70 -26.13
N GLY A 27 21.47 59.42 -25.77
CA GLY A 27 22.53 58.88 -24.92
C GLY A 27 22.54 57.36 -24.95
N SER A 28 23.71 56.76 -24.80
CA SER A 28 23.92 55.30 -24.80
C SER A 28 24.75 54.87 -23.60
N LEU A 29 24.78 53.54 -23.33
CA LEU A 29 25.60 52.83 -22.33
C LEU A 29 25.12 52.93 -20.87
N GLY A 30 25.33 51.82 -20.12
CA GLY A 30 25.51 51.85 -18.67
C GLY A 30 24.48 51.10 -17.80
N GLY A 31 24.95 50.07 -17.08
CA GLY A 31 24.41 49.57 -15.81
C GLY A 31 23.05 48.82 -15.84
N THR A 32 22.97 47.50 -15.65
CA THR A 32 23.18 46.72 -14.40
C THR A 32 22.31 47.15 -13.21
N ALA A 33 21.28 46.34 -12.90
CA ALA A 33 20.59 46.38 -11.61
C ALA A 33 21.24 45.39 -10.63
N ALA A 34 21.78 45.92 -9.51
CA ALA A 34 21.90 45.18 -8.25
C ALA A 34 20.54 45.25 -7.50
N SER A 35 20.24 44.65 -6.34
CA SER A 35 20.90 43.78 -5.34
C SER A 35 19.75 43.10 -4.53
N GLN A 36 19.85 42.32 -3.44
CA GLN A 36 20.88 41.88 -2.47
C GLN A 36 20.80 40.32 -2.35
N ARG A 37 21.36 39.51 -1.43
CA ARG A 37 22.02 39.60 -0.10
C ARG A 37 21.05 39.88 1.07
N TRP A 38 21.12 39.25 2.24
CA TRP A 38 22.20 39.02 3.23
C TRP A 38 21.92 37.70 4.02
N PHE A 39 22.82 37.03 4.77
CA PHE A 39 24.31 36.91 4.81
C PHE A 39 24.70 35.76 5.80
N HIS A 40 25.93 35.20 5.67
CA HIS A 40 26.69 34.40 6.67
C HIS A 40 26.18 32.99 7.07
N SER A 41 27.02 32.02 7.47
CA SER A 41 28.49 32.05 7.67
C SER A 41 29.23 30.73 7.35
N LEU A 42 30.45 30.87 6.82
CA LEU A 42 31.74 30.14 6.99
C LEU A 42 31.76 28.74 7.68
N TYR A 43 32.66 27.80 7.33
CA TYR A 43 34.11 27.98 7.06
C TYR A 43 34.70 27.06 5.94
N HIS A 44 35.97 27.31 5.56
CA HIS A 44 36.66 26.77 4.37
C HIS A 44 38.02 26.11 4.70
N LYS A 45 38.44 25.10 3.90
CA LYS A 45 39.79 24.84 3.30
C LYS A 45 39.64 23.65 2.31
N LYS A 46 40.08 23.67 1.05
CA LYS A 46 41.45 23.69 0.45
C LYS A 46 42.22 22.36 0.69
N GLU A 47 42.94 21.75 -0.27
CA GLU A 47 43.30 22.02 -1.69
C GLU A 47 43.03 20.74 -2.56
N VAL A 48 42.88 20.70 -3.91
CA VAL A 48 43.81 20.94 -5.06
C VAL A 48 45.08 20.06 -4.93
N GLU A 49 45.55 19.22 -5.88
CA GLU A 49 45.51 19.09 -7.36
C GLU A 49 44.81 17.75 -7.80
N GLY A 50 44.68 17.23 -9.04
CA GLY A 50 45.38 17.36 -10.35
C GLY A 50 46.44 16.25 -10.52
N SER A 51 46.48 15.36 -11.54
CA SER A 51 45.71 15.17 -12.80
C SER A 51 45.97 13.76 -13.41
N VAL A 52 45.45 13.45 -14.63
CA VAL A 52 45.98 12.56 -15.73
C VAL A 52 47.01 11.45 -15.36
N TRP A 53 46.91 10.15 -15.71
CA TRP A 53 46.06 9.25 -16.55
C TRP A 53 46.35 7.76 -16.16
N GLY A 54 45.91 6.64 -16.77
CA GLY A 54 45.04 6.32 -17.94
C GLY A 54 45.34 4.90 -18.51
N SER A 55 44.44 4.32 -19.35
CA SER A 55 44.49 2.95 -19.95
C SER A 55 44.35 1.75 -18.96
N GLY A 56 44.03 0.50 -19.35
CA GLY A 56 43.53 -0.04 -20.63
C GLY A 56 43.60 -1.59 -20.72
N GLY A 57 42.51 -2.25 -21.15
CA GLY A 57 42.43 -3.73 -21.34
C GLY A 57 42.09 -4.55 -20.07
N GLY A 58 41.59 -5.79 -20.12
CA GLY A 58 41.09 -6.56 -21.28
C GLY A 58 41.67 -7.98 -21.39
N GLY A 59 41.12 -8.98 -20.67
CA GLY A 59 41.62 -10.36 -20.75
C GLY A 59 40.86 -11.42 -19.94
N VAL A 60 40.26 -12.36 -20.66
CA VAL A 60 39.55 -13.61 -20.26
C VAL A 60 40.22 -14.43 -19.13
N HIS A 61 39.45 -14.98 -18.17
CA HIS A 61 39.36 -16.44 -17.87
C HIS A 61 38.37 -16.81 -16.74
N ALA A 62 37.75 -17.98 -16.87
CA ALA A 62 37.08 -18.79 -15.83
C ALA A 62 37.75 -20.19 -15.83
N PRO A 63 37.71 -21.03 -14.76
CA PRO A 63 36.57 -21.45 -13.92
C PRO A 63 36.84 -21.30 -12.39
N GLY A 64 36.08 -21.81 -11.41
CA GLY A 64 34.73 -22.41 -11.38
C GLY A 64 34.55 -23.51 -10.31
N ALA A 65 33.54 -23.38 -9.43
CA ALA A 65 33.04 -24.39 -8.47
C ALA A 65 33.99 -24.81 -7.31
N PRO A 66 33.56 -25.64 -6.33
CA PRO A 66 32.37 -25.48 -5.47
C PRO A 66 32.60 -25.75 -3.96
N GLY A 67 31.58 -25.51 -3.13
CA GLY A 67 31.41 -26.14 -1.80
C GLY A 67 31.47 -25.19 -0.59
N SER A 68 30.98 -25.57 0.60
CA SER A 68 30.13 -26.74 0.95
C SER A 68 29.58 -26.61 2.38
N ARG A 69 28.46 -27.31 2.68
CA ARG A 69 28.01 -27.75 4.03
C ARG A 69 27.64 -26.63 5.04
N ALA A 70 26.86 -26.88 6.11
CA ALA A 70 25.94 -28.00 6.42
C ALA A 70 25.01 -27.63 7.60
N GLU A 71 23.88 -28.34 7.72
CA GLU A 71 23.18 -28.67 8.98
C GLU A 71 22.62 -27.47 9.81
N THR A 72 21.72 -27.62 10.78
CA THR A 72 21.17 -28.82 11.46
C THR A 72 19.64 -28.90 11.43
N GLN A 73 19.18 -30.13 11.68
CA GLN A 73 17.83 -30.56 12.04
C GLN A 73 17.22 -29.76 13.21
N GLN A 74 15.89 -29.71 13.29
CA GLN A 74 15.18 -30.42 14.37
C GLN A 74 13.72 -30.74 14.00
N THR A 75 13.18 -31.78 14.61
CA THR A 75 11.83 -32.34 14.41
C THR A 75 11.07 -32.37 15.73
N TRP A 76 9.75 -32.59 15.71
CA TRP A 76 9.05 -33.70 16.39
C TRP A 76 7.54 -33.40 16.58
N HIS A 77 6.67 -34.23 15.96
CA HIS A 77 5.36 -34.70 16.48
C HIS A 77 4.18 -33.70 16.70
N SER A 78 2.89 -34.09 16.69
CA SER A 78 2.22 -35.29 16.10
C SER A 78 0.68 -35.18 16.16
N TRP A 79 -0.01 -35.99 15.32
CA TRP A 79 -1.40 -36.49 15.46
C TRP A 79 -2.61 -35.62 15.06
N ALA A 80 -3.69 -36.36 14.76
CA ALA A 80 -5.08 -36.00 14.42
C ALA A 80 -6.00 -36.93 15.29
N PRO A 81 -7.31 -37.19 15.07
CA PRO A 81 -8.19 -36.80 13.95
C PRO A 81 -9.67 -36.43 14.30
N ALA A 82 -10.43 -36.10 13.24
CA ALA A 82 -11.85 -36.43 12.97
C ALA A 82 -13.01 -36.15 13.96
N SER A 83 -14.08 -35.57 13.42
CA SER A 83 -15.47 -36.04 13.62
C SER A 83 -16.34 -35.66 12.40
N ALA A 84 -17.50 -36.29 12.20
CA ALA A 84 -18.33 -36.08 11.01
C ALA A 84 -19.83 -36.36 11.22
N ALA A 85 -20.69 -35.53 10.60
CA ALA A 85 -22.13 -35.70 10.38
C ALA A 85 -22.50 -34.84 9.13
N ARG A 86 -23.27 -35.22 8.11
CA ARG A 86 -24.30 -36.27 7.88
C ARG A 86 -25.63 -35.96 8.57
N TRP A 87 -26.77 -35.77 7.90
CA TRP A 87 -27.16 -35.58 6.47
C TRP A 87 -28.64 -35.10 6.48
N GLU A 88 -29.15 -34.41 5.46
CA GLU A 88 -30.56 -34.57 5.01
C GLU A 88 -30.84 -33.96 3.62
N LEU A 89 -32.00 -34.30 3.01
CA LEU A 89 -32.21 -34.28 1.55
C LEU A 89 -33.67 -34.04 1.07
N VAL A 90 -33.77 -33.33 -0.07
CA VAL A 90 -34.70 -33.57 -1.22
C VAL A 90 -36.13 -32.92 -1.25
N PRO A 91 -36.63 -32.48 -2.45
CA PRO A 91 -37.78 -31.54 -2.64
C PRO A 91 -38.98 -32.23 -3.39
N PRO A 92 -39.55 -31.91 -4.60
CA PRO A 92 -39.34 -30.91 -5.70
C PRO A 92 -40.67 -30.21 -6.24
N ARG A 93 -40.66 -29.68 -7.49
CA ARG A 93 -41.78 -29.27 -8.44
C ARG A 93 -42.21 -27.78 -8.42
N GLY A 94 -42.58 -27.09 -9.52
CA GLY A 94 -42.61 -27.34 -11.00
C GLY A 94 -43.79 -26.59 -11.70
N ASP A 95 -43.85 -26.17 -12.98
CA ASP A 95 -42.90 -26.10 -14.12
C ASP A 95 -43.21 -24.92 -15.14
N ARG A 96 -43.90 -25.12 -16.29
CA ARG A 96 -44.01 -24.15 -17.46
C ARG A 96 -45.40 -24.22 -18.18
N PRO A 97 -45.65 -23.83 -19.48
CA PRO A 97 -45.05 -22.84 -20.43
C PRO A 97 -46.09 -21.96 -21.23
N ARG A 98 -45.63 -21.00 -22.08
CA ARG A 98 -46.17 -20.63 -23.45
C ARG A 98 -45.34 -19.51 -24.14
N ALA A 99 -45.49 -19.31 -25.46
CA ALA A 99 -44.72 -18.37 -26.33
C ALA A 99 -45.62 -17.71 -27.43
N PRO A 100 -45.20 -16.68 -28.21
CA PRO A 100 -44.30 -16.85 -29.39
C PRO A 100 -43.34 -15.65 -29.77
N PHE A 101 -42.72 -15.75 -30.95
CA PHE A 101 -41.71 -14.91 -31.68
C PHE A 101 -42.16 -13.52 -32.22
N PRO A 102 -41.31 -12.68 -32.90
CA PRO A 102 -39.83 -12.58 -33.02
C PRO A 102 -39.22 -11.13 -32.91
N ALA A 103 -37.91 -11.01 -33.21
CA ALA A 103 -37.13 -9.84 -33.68
C ALA A 103 -36.26 -9.05 -32.64
N PRO A 104 -35.11 -8.45 -33.04
CA PRO A 104 -33.97 -8.30 -32.13
C PRO A 104 -33.62 -6.86 -31.70
N LEU A 105 -33.22 -6.72 -30.43
CA LEU A 105 -32.35 -5.63 -29.95
C LEU A 105 -31.29 -6.21 -29.03
N SER A 106 -30.02 -5.85 -29.27
CA SER A 106 -28.88 -6.29 -28.46
C SER A 106 -28.88 -5.59 -27.10
N GLN A 107 -29.21 -6.32 -26.03
CA GLN A 107 -28.95 -5.89 -24.65
C GLN A 107 -27.55 -6.36 -24.19
N PRO A 108 -26.90 -5.65 -23.26
CA PRO A 108 -25.69 -6.13 -22.62
C PRO A 108 -25.98 -7.36 -21.75
N VAL A 109 -25.05 -8.32 -21.73
CA VAL A 109 -25.12 -9.51 -20.89
C VAL A 109 -25.05 -9.11 -19.40
N PRO A 110 -25.90 -9.65 -18.51
CA PRO A 110 -25.79 -9.38 -17.07
C PRO A 110 -24.48 -9.97 -16.52
N ALA A 111 -23.76 -9.18 -15.72
CA ALA A 111 -22.49 -9.61 -15.13
C ALA A 111 -22.73 -10.75 -14.12
N LEU A 112 -22.21 -11.94 -14.44
CA LEU A 112 -22.36 -13.16 -13.64
C LEU A 112 -20.99 -13.77 -13.35
N GLY A 113 -20.72 -14.07 -12.07
CA GLY A 113 -19.71 -15.06 -11.69
C GLY A 113 -18.24 -14.76 -12.03
N ARG A 114 -17.75 -13.52 -11.87
CA ARG A 114 -16.30 -13.28 -11.88
C ARG A 114 -15.64 -14.00 -10.69
N VAL A 115 -14.83 -15.02 -10.97
CA VAL A 115 -13.81 -15.49 -10.03
C VAL A 115 -12.78 -14.37 -9.84
N PRO A 116 -12.36 -14.01 -8.60
CA PRO A 116 -11.41 -12.92 -8.39
C PRO A 116 -10.03 -13.21 -9.00
N THR A 117 -9.65 -12.46 -10.03
CA THR A 117 -8.24 -12.31 -10.41
C THR A 117 -7.52 -11.57 -9.27
N LEU A 118 -6.58 -12.23 -8.60
CA LEU A 118 -5.80 -11.63 -7.51
C LEU A 118 -5.08 -10.35 -7.99
N PRO A 119 -5.34 -9.18 -7.38
CA PRO A 119 -4.68 -7.93 -7.76
C PRO A 119 -3.28 -7.88 -7.14
N LEU A 120 -2.28 -8.42 -7.85
CA LEU A 120 -0.88 -8.33 -7.45
C LEU A 120 -0.30 -6.91 -7.65
N PRO A 121 0.68 -6.48 -6.84
CA PRO A 121 1.34 -5.18 -7.00
C PRO A 121 2.09 -5.04 -8.34
N PRO A 122 2.31 -3.81 -8.85
CA PRO A 122 3.09 -3.58 -10.06
C PRO A 122 4.50 -4.17 -9.95
N GLY A 123 4.78 -5.22 -10.73
CA GLY A 123 6.04 -5.96 -10.72
C GLY A 123 5.92 -7.44 -10.33
N TRP A 124 4.81 -7.85 -9.71
CA TRP A 124 4.52 -9.25 -9.40
C TRP A 124 3.60 -9.85 -10.46
N GLY A 125 4.17 -10.54 -11.46
CA GLY A 125 3.40 -11.34 -12.41
C GLY A 125 2.89 -12.63 -11.77
N ASN A 126 1.77 -13.18 -12.26
CA ASN A 126 1.27 -14.46 -11.75
C ASN A 126 2.23 -15.61 -12.14
N VAL A 127 2.42 -16.56 -11.24
CA VAL A 127 3.46 -17.60 -11.34
C VAL A 127 2.89 -18.97 -11.75
N LEU A 128 1.63 -19.04 -12.22
CA LEU A 128 0.99 -20.31 -12.58
C LEU A 128 1.65 -20.92 -13.82
N ALA A 129 2.44 -21.97 -13.63
CA ALA A 129 3.17 -22.67 -14.69
C ALA A 129 2.41 -23.87 -15.28
N THR A 130 1.51 -24.47 -14.48
CA THR A 130 0.71 -25.65 -14.79
C THR A 130 -0.72 -25.49 -14.27
N LEU A 131 -1.69 -26.23 -14.81
CA LEU A 131 -3.07 -26.25 -14.31
C LEU A 131 -3.58 -27.68 -14.12
N HIS A 132 -3.82 -28.07 -12.86
CA HIS A 132 -4.22 -29.44 -12.55
C HIS A 132 -5.61 -29.80 -13.14
N PRO A 133 -5.79 -30.94 -13.83
CA PRO A 133 -7.03 -31.30 -14.55
C PRO A 133 -8.35 -31.30 -13.75
N ASN A 134 -8.30 -31.36 -12.43
CA ASN A 134 -9.49 -31.30 -11.57
C ASN A 134 -9.65 -29.97 -10.82
N ALA A 135 -8.78 -28.98 -11.03
CA ALA A 135 -8.79 -27.70 -10.30
C ALA A 135 -10.10 -26.91 -10.46
N LEU A 136 -10.78 -27.04 -11.60
CA LEU A 136 -12.03 -26.34 -11.92
C LEU A 136 -13.29 -27.22 -11.74
N ALA A 137 -13.14 -28.46 -11.27
CA ALA A 137 -14.24 -29.43 -11.19
C ALA A 137 -15.41 -29.00 -10.28
N ALA A 138 -15.16 -28.07 -9.34
CA ALA A 138 -16.17 -27.50 -8.46
C ALA A 138 -16.95 -26.31 -9.07
N GLN A 139 -16.64 -25.87 -10.29
CA GLN A 139 -17.17 -24.64 -10.90
C GLN A 139 -17.91 -24.87 -12.24
N PRO A 140 -18.92 -25.76 -12.30
CA PRO A 140 -19.58 -26.14 -13.56
C PRO A 140 -20.35 -25.01 -14.25
N SER A 141 -20.65 -23.92 -13.53
CA SER A 141 -21.39 -22.75 -14.03
C SER A 141 -20.54 -21.73 -14.80
N LEU A 142 -19.21 -21.85 -14.78
CA LEU A 142 -18.25 -20.87 -15.31
C LEU A 142 -18.44 -20.63 -16.82
N GLN A 143 -18.55 -19.35 -17.23
CA GLN A 143 -18.77 -18.94 -18.64
C GLN A 143 -17.54 -18.29 -19.29
N GLU A 144 -16.71 -17.62 -18.49
CA GLU A 144 -15.48 -16.93 -18.92
C GLU A 144 -14.34 -17.32 -17.96
N LEU A 145 -13.18 -17.69 -18.49
CA LEU A 145 -11.98 -17.99 -17.72
C LEU A 145 -10.79 -17.15 -18.21
N HIS A 146 -10.32 -16.25 -17.36
CA HIS A 146 -9.16 -15.40 -17.61
C HIS A 146 -7.96 -15.86 -16.78
N LEU A 147 -6.89 -16.31 -17.45
CA LEU A 147 -5.59 -16.63 -16.85
C LEU A 147 -4.43 -15.83 -17.50
N PRO A 148 -4.57 -14.51 -17.78
CA PRO A 148 -3.51 -13.75 -18.44
C PRO A 148 -2.31 -13.46 -17.53
N ASN A 149 -1.15 -13.19 -18.14
CA ASN A 149 0.12 -12.87 -17.45
C ASN A 149 0.58 -13.97 -16.49
N ASN A 150 0.61 -15.22 -16.98
CA ASN A 150 1.02 -16.42 -16.26
C ASN A 150 2.23 -17.09 -16.94
N GLN A 151 2.63 -18.28 -16.49
CA GLN A 151 3.76 -19.04 -17.03
C GLN A 151 3.32 -20.35 -17.70
N LEU A 152 2.03 -20.49 -18.05
CA LEU A 152 1.47 -21.70 -18.65
C LEU A 152 2.16 -21.99 -19.99
N SER A 153 2.63 -23.22 -20.18
CA SER A 153 3.38 -23.64 -21.38
C SER A 153 2.67 -24.71 -22.22
N GLN A 154 1.70 -25.42 -21.64
CA GLN A 154 0.97 -26.52 -22.29
C GLN A 154 -0.54 -26.19 -22.33
N LEU A 155 -1.09 -25.96 -23.53
CA LEU A 155 -2.54 -25.78 -23.67
C LEU A 155 -3.32 -27.08 -23.35
N GLN A 156 -2.68 -28.24 -23.46
CA GLN A 156 -3.26 -29.55 -23.12
C GLN A 156 -3.71 -29.64 -21.64
N GLU A 157 -2.93 -29.13 -20.69
CA GLU A 157 -3.30 -29.13 -19.27
C GLU A 157 -4.54 -28.27 -19.01
N VAL A 158 -4.53 -27.05 -19.56
CA VAL A 158 -5.65 -26.11 -19.46
C VAL A 158 -6.91 -26.69 -20.09
N ALA A 159 -6.78 -27.36 -21.24
CA ALA A 159 -7.88 -28.01 -21.92
C ALA A 159 -8.41 -29.26 -21.18
N MET A 160 -7.55 -30.01 -20.48
CA MET A 160 -8.00 -31.07 -19.57
C MET A 160 -8.78 -30.52 -18.36
N ALA A 161 -8.36 -29.37 -17.82
CA ALA A 161 -9.05 -28.71 -16.71
C ALA A 161 -10.38 -28.04 -17.12
N THR A 162 -10.49 -27.58 -18.37
CA THR A 162 -11.66 -26.83 -18.88
C THR A 162 -12.64 -27.66 -19.71
N GLY A 163 -12.22 -28.78 -20.32
CA GLY A 163 -13.05 -29.59 -21.23
C GLY A 163 -14.31 -30.20 -20.62
N LYS A 164 -14.44 -30.21 -19.28
CA LYS A 164 -15.64 -30.62 -18.54
C LYS A 164 -16.62 -29.48 -18.25
N LEU A 165 -16.25 -28.22 -18.53
CA LEU A 165 -17.06 -27.04 -18.21
C LEU A 165 -18.06 -26.74 -19.32
N ALA A 166 -19.26 -27.28 -19.19
CA ALA A 166 -20.31 -27.21 -20.22
C ALA A 166 -20.76 -25.78 -20.58
N ASN A 167 -20.55 -24.81 -19.68
CA ASN A 167 -20.92 -23.41 -19.88
C ASN A 167 -19.78 -22.53 -20.42
N LEU A 168 -18.54 -23.02 -20.49
CA LEU A 168 -17.38 -22.18 -20.77
C LEU A 168 -17.36 -21.73 -22.24
N SER A 169 -17.65 -20.45 -22.46
CA SER A 169 -17.65 -19.82 -23.79
C SER A 169 -16.37 -19.07 -24.12
N LEU A 170 -15.67 -18.51 -23.14
CA LEU A 170 -14.46 -17.71 -23.35
C LEU A 170 -13.29 -18.23 -22.51
N LEU A 171 -12.13 -18.41 -23.14
CA LEU A 171 -10.87 -18.80 -22.51
C LEU A 171 -9.76 -17.83 -22.92
N ASP A 172 -9.22 -17.11 -21.95
CA ASP A 172 -8.23 -16.05 -22.14
C ASP A 172 -6.89 -16.39 -21.48
N LEU A 173 -5.86 -16.53 -22.33
CA LEU A 173 -4.50 -16.96 -22.01
C LEU A 173 -3.46 -15.95 -22.51
N ASP A 174 -3.83 -14.66 -22.66
CA ASP A 174 -2.89 -13.59 -23.07
C ASP A 174 -1.61 -13.59 -22.19
N SER A 175 -0.45 -13.42 -22.80
CA SER A 175 0.82 -13.25 -22.08
C SER A 175 1.17 -14.48 -21.22
N ASN A 176 1.28 -15.63 -21.90
CA ASN A 176 1.74 -16.91 -21.36
C ASN A 176 2.94 -17.44 -22.18
N ARG A 177 3.33 -18.70 -22.00
CA ARG A 177 4.49 -19.34 -22.66
C ARG A 177 4.10 -20.53 -23.56
N ILE A 178 2.85 -20.59 -24.02
CA ILE A 178 2.34 -21.70 -24.84
C ILE A 178 3.08 -21.72 -26.18
N SER A 179 3.76 -22.82 -26.48
CA SER A 179 4.55 -23.00 -27.72
C SER A 179 3.85 -23.88 -28.77
N ALA A 180 2.96 -24.77 -28.32
CA ALA A 180 2.12 -25.61 -29.18
C ALA A 180 0.68 -25.62 -28.65
N PRO A 181 -0.34 -25.39 -29.50
CA PRO A 181 -1.74 -25.37 -29.07
C PRO A 181 -2.33 -26.78 -28.86
N CYS A 182 -1.93 -27.80 -29.64
CA CYS A 182 -2.44 -29.17 -29.49
C CYS A 182 -1.30 -30.21 -29.41
N PRO A 183 -0.46 -30.17 -28.35
CA PRO A 183 0.64 -31.12 -28.18
C PRO A 183 0.12 -32.50 -27.75
N GLY A 184 0.42 -33.53 -28.54
CA GLY A 184 0.25 -34.95 -28.16
C GLY A 184 -0.73 -35.77 -29.00
N PRO A 185 -0.87 -37.07 -28.69
CA PRO A 185 -1.70 -38.02 -29.45
C PRO A 185 -3.11 -38.25 -28.88
N GLY A 186 -3.61 -37.38 -28.00
CA GLY A 186 -4.97 -37.48 -27.43
C GLY A 186 -5.92 -36.43 -28.01
N LEU A 187 -7.18 -36.80 -28.30
CA LEU A 187 -8.21 -35.85 -28.74
C LEU A 187 -8.58 -34.88 -27.61
N ILE A 188 -8.04 -33.67 -27.68
CA ILE A 188 -8.39 -32.58 -26.77
C ILE A 188 -9.70 -31.95 -27.26
N SER A 189 -10.81 -32.09 -26.52
CA SER A 189 -12.11 -31.51 -26.91
C SER A 189 -12.55 -30.42 -25.95
N MET A 190 -12.92 -29.26 -26.51
CA MET A 190 -13.55 -28.14 -25.79
C MET A 190 -14.79 -27.69 -26.59
N PRO A 191 -15.89 -28.48 -26.56
CA PRO A 191 -16.96 -28.37 -27.57
C PRO A 191 -17.83 -27.11 -27.44
N PHE A 192 -17.88 -26.50 -26.24
CA PHE A 192 -18.70 -25.32 -25.95
C PHE A 192 -17.95 -23.98 -26.11
N LEU A 193 -16.61 -24.04 -26.24
CA LEU A 193 -15.75 -22.86 -26.32
C LEU A 193 -16.00 -22.09 -27.61
N ARG A 194 -16.19 -20.78 -27.51
CA ARG A 194 -16.47 -19.85 -28.63
C ARG A 194 -15.31 -18.90 -28.89
N ASP A 195 -14.69 -18.39 -27.84
CA ASP A 195 -13.65 -17.37 -27.92
C ASP A 195 -12.37 -17.86 -27.23
N LEU A 196 -11.28 -17.99 -28.00
CA LEU A 196 -9.97 -18.43 -27.50
C LEU A 196 -8.91 -17.37 -27.76
N ASN A 197 -8.35 -16.80 -26.70
CA ASN A 197 -7.28 -15.80 -26.76
C ASN A 197 -5.93 -16.42 -26.38
N LEU A 198 -5.06 -16.60 -27.37
CA LEU A 198 -3.68 -17.11 -27.26
C LEU A 198 -2.66 -16.02 -27.63
N ARG A 199 -3.01 -14.75 -27.39
CA ARG A 199 -2.17 -13.59 -27.68
C ARG A 199 -0.88 -13.59 -26.85
N ASN A 200 0.20 -13.01 -27.38
CA ASN A 200 1.47 -12.79 -26.68
C ASN A 200 2.01 -14.09 -26.04
N ASN A 201 2.10 -15.14 -26.86
CA ASN A 201 2.59 -16.47 -26.49
C ASN A 201 3.78 -16.87 -27.41
N SER A 202 4.23 -18.12 -27.32
CA SER A 202 5.43 -18.62 -28.00
C SER A 202 5.12 -19.52 -29.21
N ILE A 203 3.91 -19.45 -29.78
CA ILE A 203 3.45 -20.40 -30.81
C ILE A 203 4.24 -20.19 -32.11
N THR A 204 4.88 -21.25 -32.63
CA THR A 204 5.65 -21.24 -33.89
C THR A 204 4.90 -21.85 -35.08
N TRP A 205 3.95 -22.74 -34.81
CA TRP A 205 3.11 -23.40 -35.81
C TRP A 205 1.71 -23.67 -35.25
N LEU A 206 0.69 -23.59 -36.09
CA LEU A 206 -0.70 -23.88 -35.71
C LEU A 206 -1.14 -25.22 -36.30
N ASP A 207 -1.08 -26.28 -35.50
CA ASP A 207 -1.84 -27.52 -35.74
C ASP A 207 -2.98 -27.58 -34.71
N LEU A 208 -4.23 -27.38 -35.16
CA LEU A 208 -5.42 -27.67 -34.37
C LEU A 208 -6.08 -29.01 -34.72
N ALA A 209 -5.59 -29.76 -35.72
CA ALA A 209 -6.24 -30.99 -36.19
C ALA A 209 -6.23 -32.13 -35.15
N ARG A 210 -5.41 -32.00 -34.10
CA ARG A 210 -5.37 -32.88 -32.92
C ARG A 210 -6.36 -32.47 -31.80
N CYS A 211 -6.94 -31.28 -31.91
CA CYS A 211 -8.00 -30.79 -31.04
C CYS A 211 -9.38 -30.93 -31.70
N SER A 212 -10.44 -30.71 -30.91
CA SER A 212 -11.84 -30.68 -31.34
C SER A 212 -12.50 -29.44 -30.75
N LEU A 213 -12.75 -28.43 -31.60
CA LEU A 213 -13.20 -27.09 -31.22
C LEU A 213 -14.46 -26.66 -32.03
N PRO A 214 -15.50 -27.51 -32.13
CA PRO A 214 -16.64 -27.28 -33.03
C PRO A 214 -17.46 -26.01 -32.73
N GLY A 215 -17.43 -25.53 -31.48
CA GLY A 215 -18.10 -24.29 -31.08
C GLY A 215 -17.36 -23.00 -31.43
N LEU A 216 -16.07 -23.08 -31.80
CA LEU A 216 -15.16 -21.92 -31.83
C LEU A 216 -15.52 -20.93 -32.93
N ARG A 217 -15.69 -19.67 -32.55
CA ARG A 217 -16.05 -18.52 -33.39
C ARG A 217 -14.94 -17.48 -33.49
N SER A 218 -14.12 -17.32 -32.46
CA SER A 218 -13.03 -16.34 -32.42
C SER A 218 -11.73 -16.98 -31.96
N LEU A 219 -10.67 -16.78 -32.72
CA LEU A 219 -9.32 -17.22 -32.38
C LEU A 219 -8.34 -16.06 -32.52
N ASN A 220 -7.66 -15.72 -31.42
CA ASN A 220 -6.65 -14.67 -31.40
C ASN A 220 -5.25 -15.25 -31.15
N LEU A 221 -4.38 -15.13 -32.15
CA LEU A 221 -2.98 -15.56 -32.15
C LEU A 221 -2.02 -14.37 -32.30
N THR A 222 -2.50 -13.14 -32.10
CA THR A 222 -1.69 -11.91 -32.18
C THR A 222 -0.44 -11.98 -31.31
N ARG A 223 0.72 -11.55 -31.81
CA ARG A 223 2.04 -11.67 -31.14
C ARG A 223 2.35 -13.11 -30.73
N ASN A 224 2.57 -13.94 -31.74
CA ASN A 224 3.25 -15.22 -31.59
C ASN A 224 4.44 -15.23 -32.58
N ASN A 225 5.14 -16.36 -32.67
CA ASN A 225 6.30 -16.53 -33.55
C ASN A 225 5.97 -17.39 -34.78
N MET A 226 4.72 -17.32 -35.27
CA MET A 226 4.21 -18.24 -36.29
C MET A 226 4.87 -17.99 -37.66
N SER A 227 5.56 -19.00 -38.19
CA SER A 227 6.24 -18.93 -39.50
C SER A 227 5.40 -19.51 -40.64
N GLY A 228 4.47 -20.42 -40.35
CA GLY A 228 3.59 -21.02 -41.36
C GLY A 228 2.24 -21.52 -40.84
N LEU A 229 1.41 -21.97 -41.78
CA LEU A 229 0.06 -22.52 -41.63
C LEU A 229 -0.14 -23.63 -42.67
N GLU A 230 -1.02 -24.58 -42.37
CA GLU A 230 -1.40 -25.67 -43.28
C GLU A 230 -2.91 -25.65 -43.57
N ALA A 231 -3.33 -26.26 -44.68
CA ALA A 231 -4.75 -26.46 -44.98
C ALA A 231 -5.51 -27.24 -43.88
N GLY A 232 -4.81 -28.07 -43.10
CA GLY A 232 -5.36 -28.78 -41.94
C GLY A 232 -5.56 -27.92 -40.68
N SER A 233 -4.84 -26.79 -40.56
CA SER A 233 -4.71 -26.01 -39.30
C SER A 233 -6.03 -25.57 -38.67
N PHE A 234 -7.11 -25.44 -39.45
CA PHE A 234 -8.41 -24.96 -38.98
C PHE A 234 -9.52 -26.04 -39.04
N ARG A 235 -9.20 -27.28 -39.41
CA ARG A 235 -10.19 -28.36 -39.60
C ARG A 235 -11.01 -28.69 -38.34
N ALA A 236 -10.44 -28.43 -37.16
CA ALA A 236 -11.09 -28.61 -35.86
C ALA A 236 -12.08 -27.49 -35.48
N ALA A 237 -12.07 -26.35 -36.19
CA ALA A 237 -12.86 -25.15 -35.89
C ALA A 237 -13.65 -24.66 -37.14
N PRO A 238 -14.54 -25.48 -37.74
CA PRO A 238 -15.27 -25.11 -38.96
C PRO A 238 -16.26 -23.95 -38.79
N GLY A 239 -16.61 -23.60 -37.54
CA GLY A 239 -17.48 -22.48 -37.19
C GLY A 239 -16.77 -21.12 -37.11
N LEU A 240 -15.47 -21.03 -37.40
CA LEU A 240 -14.67 -19.83 -37.11
C LEU A 240 -15.13 -18.60 -37.93
N GLU A 241 -15.50 -17.54 -37.21
CA GLU A 241 -15.98 -16.27 -37.75
C GLU A 241 -14.91 -15.16 -37.71
N LYS A 242 -13.99 -15.22 -36.74
CA LYS A 242 -12.98 -14.19 -36.49
C LYS A 242 -11.60 -14.82 -36.26
N LEU A 243 -10.59 -14.30 -36.96
CA LEU A 243 -9.21 -14.77 -36.85
C LEU A 243 -8.25 -13.57 -36.75
N SER A 244 -7.42 -13.55 -35.72
CA SER A 244 -6.35 -12.54 -35.55
C SER A 244 -4.98 -13.19 -35.61
N LEU A 245 -4.16 -12.76 -36.57
CA LEU A 245 -2.80 -13.24 -36.85
C LEU A 245 -1.75 -12.10 -36.73
N ASP A 246 -2.14 -10.95 -36.18
CA ASP A 246 -1.29 -9.76 -36.11
C ASP A 246 0.09 -10.02 -35.48
N GLU A 247 1.10 -9.26 -35.89
CA GLU A 247 2.44 -9.27 -35.29
C GLU A 247 3.11 -10.68 -35.27
N ASN A 248 2.82 -11.52 -36.27
CA ASN A 248 3.49 -12.81 -36.52
C ASN A 248 4.37 -12.75 -37.78
N PRO A 249 5.46 -13.54 -37.88
CA PRO A 249 6.32 -13.65 -39.06
C PRO A 249 5.72 -14.49 -40.22
N LEU A 250 4.39 -14.56 -40.35
CA LEU A 250 3.68 -15.31 -41.39
C LEU A 250 3.83 -14.69 -42.78
N ASN A 251 3.78 -15.53 -43.81
CA ASN A 251 3.56 -15.11 -45.19
C ASN A 251 2.06 -15.08 -45.53
N ILE A 252 1.58 -14.05 -46.22
CA ILE A 252 0.20 -13.97 -46.74
C ILE A 252 -0.17 -15.14 -47.66
N SER A 253 0.81 -15.71 -48.38
CA SER A 253 0.60 -16.92 -49.20
C SER A 253 0.09 -18.12 -48.40
N HIS A 254 0.40 -18.22 -47.11
CA HIS A 254 -0.02 -19.32 -46.24
C HIS A 254 -1.52 -19.30 -45.89
N LEU A 255 -2.25 -18.24 -46.29
CA LEU A 255 -3.71 -18.17 -46.19
C LEU A 255 -4.44 -18.64 -47.44
N LEU A 256 -3.73 -18.87 -48.56
CA LEU A 256 -4.33 -19.27 -49.82
C LEU A 256 -4.83 -20.72 -49.74
N GLY A 257 -6.12 -20.94 -50.03
CA GLY A 257 -6.73 -22.27 -50.01
C GLY A 257 -7.12 -22.80 -48.63
N LEU A 258 -7.07 -21.99 -47.56
CA LEU A 258 -7.57 -22.39 -46.25
C LEU A 258 -9.11 -22.50 -46.25
N PRO A 259 -9.71 -23.59 -45.73
CA PRO A 259 -11.16 -23.79 -45.72
C PRO A 259 -11.83 -22.99 -44.59
N LEU A 260 -12.00 -21.68 -44.80
CA LEU A 260 -12.56 -20.72 -43.82
C LEU A 260 -13.88 -20.08 -44.32
N PRO A 261 -14.95 -20.86 -44.58
CA PRO A 261 -16.16 -20.37 -45.26
C PRO A 261 -16.98 -19.37 -44.44
N ASN A 262 -16.89 -19.42 -43.10
CA ASN A 262 -17.66 -18.59 -42.18
C ASN A 262 -16.90 -17.33 -41.72
N LEU A 263 -15.68 -17.09 -42.20
CA LEU A 263 -14.82 -16.03 -41.68
C LEU A 263 -15.32 -14.64 -42.12
N THR A 264 -15.86 -13.89 -41.16
CA THR A 264 -16.39 -12.53 -41.36
C THR A 264 -15.38 -11.44 -40.97
N ALA A 265 -14.43 -11.75 -40.09
CA ALA A 265 -13.37 -10.83 -39.65
C ALA A 265 -11.96 -11.44 -39.70
N LEU A 266 -11.02 -10.70 -40.30
CA LEU A 266 -9.60 -11.04 -40.35
C LEU A 266 -8.75 -9.86 -39.87
N HIS A 267 -7.85 -10.10 -38.92
CA HIS A 267 -6.82 -9.15 -38.51
C HIS A 267 -5.44 -9.72 -38.85
N TRP A 268 -4.66 -9.03 -39.67
CA TRP A 268 -3.41 -9.56 -40.24
C TRP A 268 -2.25 -8.56 -40.26
N SER A 269 -2.26 -7.60 -39.35
CA SER A 269 -1.28 -6.52 -39.32
C SER A 269 0.15 -7.01 -39.13
N SER A 270 1.06 -6.56 -40.00
CA SER A 270 2.49 -6.89 -39.99
C SER A 270 2.91 -8.27 -40.56
N MET A 271 2.03 -9.01 -41.24
CA MET A 271 2.47 -10.17 -42.05
C MET A 271 3.42 -9.76 -43.19
N ARG A 272 4.17 -10.74 -43.72
CA ARG A 272 5.13 -10.58 -44.82
C ARG A 272 4.64 -11.27 -46.12
N PRO A 273 5.28 -11.01 -47.27
CA PRO A 273 5.86 -9.70 -47.56
C PRO A 273 4.75 -8.64 -47.42
N ALA A 274 5.10 -7.38 -47.14
CA ALA A 274 4.09 -6.38 -46.79
C ALA A 274 3.13 -6.12 -47.97
N LEU A 275 1.90 -5.66 -47.66
CA LEU A 275 0.79 -5.54 -48.61
C LEU A 275 1.02 -4.52 -49.75
N ASP A 276 2.14 -3.80 -49.71
CA ASP A 276 2.64 -2.91 -50.76
C ASP A 276 3.36 -3.67 -51.90
N SER A 277 3.90 -4.86 -51.61
CA SER A 277 4.70 -5.68 -52.54
C SER A 277 3.85 -6.54 -53.50
N ASP A 278 2.96 -7.39 -52.99
CA ASP A 278 2.06 -8.23 -53.80
C ASP A 278 0.59 -8.10 -53.35
N LEU A 279 -0.09 -7.12 -53.93
CA LEU A 279 -1.54 -6.96 -53.78
C LEU A 279 -2.34 -7.96 -54.65
N GLY A 280 -1.71 -8.59 -55.65
CA GLY A 280 -2.38 -9.59 -56.50
C GLY A 280 -2.72 -10.83 -55.69
N LEU A 281 -1.71 -11.39 -55.02
CA LEU A 281 -1.88 -12.48 -54.05
C LEU A 281 -2.82 -12.08 -52.90
N ALA A 282 -2.75 -10.85 -52.40
CA ALA A 282 -3.66 -10.37 -51.37
C ALA A 282 -5.14 -10.39 -51.82
N CYS A 283 -5.44 -9.94 -53.04
CA CYS A 283 -6.78 -10.02 -53.60
C CYS A 283 -7.22 -11.47 -53.90
N GLN A 284 -6.31 -12.40 -54.22
CA GLN A 284 -6.64 -13.83 -54.36
C GLN A 284 -7.04 -14.45 -53.02
N VAL A 285 -6.26 -14.19 -51.96
CA VAL A 285 -6.56 -14.64 -50.59
C VAL A 285 -7.89 -14.07 -50.11
N LEU A 286 -8.08 -12.74 -50.20
CA LEU A 286 -9.32 -12.09 -49.78
C LEU A 286 -10.53 -12.52 -50.62
N GLY A 287 -10.33 -12.77 -51.93
CA GLY A 287 -11.36 -13.30 -52.82
C GLY A 287 -11.79 -14.74 -52.51
N SER A 288 -10.95 -15.55 -51.85
CA SER A 288 -11.33 -16.87 -51.36
C SER A 288 -12.16 -16.83 -50.06
N LEU A 289 -12.08 -15.72 -49.31
CA LEU A 289 -12.79 -15.52 -48.05
C LEU A 289 -14.16 -14.85 -48.30
N LEU A 290 -15.07 -15.58 -48.95
CA LEU A 290 -16.34 -15.06 -49.48
C LEU A 290 -17.27 -14.38 -48.44
N ALA A 291 -17.14 -14.72 -47.15
CA ALA A 291 -17.92 -14.14 -46.06
C ALA A 291 -17.29 -12.88 -45.43
N LEU A 292 -16.11 -12.45 -45.88
CA LEU A 292 -15.31 -11.44 -45.19
C LEU A 292 -15.90 -10.02 -45.35
N THR A 293 -16.28 -9.43 -44.21
CA THR A 293 -16.83 -8.06 -44.14
C THR A 293 -15.99 -7.09 -43.31
N SER A 294 -15.11 -7.60 -42.45
CA SER A 294 -14.29 -6.82 -41.52
C SER A 294 -12.81 -7.15 -41.70
N LEU A 295 -11.98 -6.15 -41.99
CA LEU A 295 -10.54 -6.33 -42.20
C LEU A 295 -9.72 -5.31 -41.42
N ASP A 296 -8.82 -5.79 -40.55
CA ASP A 296 -7.82 -4.96 -39.87
C ASP A 296 -6.45 -5.11 -40.53
N ILE A 297 -5.99 -4.02 -41.16
CA ILE A 297 -4.68 -3.90 -41.83
C ILE A 297 -3.85 -2.77 -41.21
N LYS A 298 -4.06 -2.47 -39.91
CA LYS A 298 -3.19 -1.56 -39.14
C LYS A 298 -1.72 -1.89 -39.36
N HIS A 299 -0.82 -0.92 -39.23
CA HIS A 299 0.63 -1.05 -39.46
C HIS A 299 1.07 -1.46 -40.90
N SER A 300 0.24 -2.04 -41.77
CA SER A 300 0.64 -2.71 -43.02
C SER A 300 1.13 -1.80 -44.17
N LYS A 301 1.53 -0.55 -43.86
CA LYS A 301 2.21 0.43 -44.74
C LYS A 301 1.54 0.75 -46.11
N VAL A 302 0.30 0.31 -46.33
CA VAL A 302 -0.37 0.36 -47.64
C VAL A 302 -0.39 1.79 -48.21
N PRO A 303 0.18 2.03 -49.41
CA PRO A 303 0.15 3.35 -50.03
C PRO A 303 -1.27 3.67 -50.53
N PRO A 304 -1.71 4.95 -50.50
CA PRO A 304 -3.09 5.33 -50.84
C PRO A 304 -3.56 4.87 -52.24
N SER A 305 -2.66 4.73 -53.21
CA SER A 305 -2.96 4.24 -54.56
C SER A 305 -3.37 2.76 -54.61
N ARG A 306 -2.88 1.92 -53.68
CA ARG A 306 -3.19 0.49 -53.60
C ARG A 306 -4.51 0.22 -52.88
N LEU A 307 -4.95 1.10 -51.97
CA LEU A 307 -6.22 0.96 -51.25
C LEU A 307 -7.45 0.92 -52.19
N ALA A 308 -7.40 1.63 -53.32
CA ALA A 308 -8.48 1.58 -54.32
C ALA A 308 -8.57 0.21 -55.03
N GLN A 309 -7.43 -0.48 -55.20
CA GLN A 309 -7.37 -1.84 -55.76
C GLN A 309 -7.89 -2.88 -54.74
N LEU A 310 -7.54 -2.70 -53.45
CA LEU A 310 -8.05 -3.53 -52.35
C LEU A 310 -9.58 -3.44 -52.21
N GLY A 311 -10.15 -2.24 -52.34
CA GLY A 311 -11.61 -2.07 -52.33
C GLY A 311 -12.29 -2.73 -53.53
N ALA A 312 -11.67 -2.65 -54.72
CA ALA A 312 -12.22 -3.27 -55.93
C ALA A 312 -12.29 -4.81 -55.88
N CYS A 313 -11.48 -5.46 -55.01
CA CYS A 313 -11.47 -6.91 -54.83
C CYS A 313 -12.14 -7.37 -53.51
N THR A 314 -12.81 -6.48 -52.77
CA THR A 314 -13.46 -6.82 -51.48
C THR A 314 -14.84 -6.16 -51.32
N ASN A 315 -15.62 -6.62 -50.33
CA ASN A 315 -17.00 -6.13 -50.09
C ASN A 315 -17.18 -5.65 -48.63
N LEU A 316 -16.13 -5.03 -48.08
CA LEU A 316 -16.03 -4.72 -46.65
C LEU A 316 -17.08 -3.70 -46.17
N THR A 317 -17.59 -3.95 -44.98
CA THR A 317 -18.39 -3.00 -44.17
C THR A 317 -17.55 -2.34 -43.07
N TRP A 318 -16.44 -2.97 -42.65
CA TRP A 318 -15.52 -2.43 -41.65
C TRP A 318 -14.06 -2.55 -42.12
N LEU A 319 -13.31 -1.46 -42.01
CA LEU A 319 -11.89 -1.39 -42.39
C LEU A 319 -11.09 -0.57 -41.36
N ASP A 320 -10.01 -1.15 -40.85
CA ASP A 320 -9.03 -0.43 -40.02
C ASP A 320 -7.68 -0.32 -40.73
N LEU A 321 -7.21 0.92 -40.92
CA LEU A 321 -5.91 1.27 -41.50
C LEU A 321 -4.94 1.87 -40.46
N SER A 322 -5.26 1.79 -39.16
CA SER A 322 -4.62 2.56 -38.10
C SER A 322 -3.09 2.46 -38.12
N THR A 323 -2.46 3.59 -37.80
CA THR A 323 -1.01 3.83 -37.84
C THR A 323 -0.35 3.75 -39.23
N THR A 324 -1.06 3.33 -40.28
CA THR A 324 -0.55 3.38 -41.67
C THR A 324 -0.24 4.83 -42.03
N PRO A 325 0.97 5.15 -42.54
CA PRO A 325 1.47 6.53 -42.65
C PRO A 325 0.90 7.29 -43.86
N LEU A 326 -0.43 7.30 -44.02
CA LEU A 326 -1.13 7.87 -45.18
C LEU A 326 -0.78 9.34 -45.43
N SER A 327 -0.62 10.14 -44.36
CA SER A 327 -0.14 11.54 -44.35
C SER A 327 -1.00 12.58 -45.08
N ARG A 328 -1.47 12.28 -46.30
CA ARG A 328 -2.44 13.06 -47.10
C ARG A 328 -3.41 12.10 -47.77
N LEU A 329 -4.72 12.30 -47.58
CA LEU A 329 -5.75 11.58 -48.32
C LEU A 329 -5.98 12.27 -49.67
N GLN A 330 -5.67 11.57 -50.77
CA GLN A 330 -5.99 12.03 -52.13
C GLN A 330 -7.42 11.62 -52.52
N GLY A 331 -7.94 12.21 -53.60
CA GLY A 331 -9.37 12.28 -53.86
C GLY A 331 -10.05 10.92 -54.12
N GLY A 332 -10.93 10.50 -53.21
CA GLY A 332 -11.83 9.37 -53.43
C GLY A 332 -11.20 7.99 -53.28
N VAL A 333 -10.08 7.85 -52.55
CA VAL A 333 -9.44 6.53 -52.29
C VAL A 333 -10.43 5.50 -51.72
N PHE A 334 -11.36 5.95 -50.87
CA PHE A 334 -12.40 5.08 -50.28
C PHE A 334 -13.62 4.82 -51.18
N ARG A 335 -13.69 5.40 -52.38
CA ARG A 335 -14.78 5.17 -53.36
C ARG A 335 -14.91 3.68 -53.75
N ALA A 336 -13.82 2.93 -53.66
CA ALA A 336 -13.77 1.51 -53.98
C ALA A 336 -14.45 0.61 -52.91
N PHE A 337 -14.86 1.15 -51.76
CA PHE A 337 -15.53 0.39 -50.69
C PHE A 337 -17.01 0.83 -50.56
N PRO A 338 -17.91 0.43 -51.48
CA PRO A 338 -19.27 0.99 -51.58
C PRO A 338 -20.20 0.63 -50.41
N ARG A 339 -19.87 -0.41 -49.63
CA ARG A 339 -20.64 -0.86 -48.46
C ARG A 339 -20.03 -0.47 -47.11
N LEU A 340 -18.98 0.36 -47.10
CA LEU A 340 -18.23 0.68 -45.90
C LEU A 340 -19.09 1.47 -44.89
N GLU A 341 -19.36 0.85 -43.74
CA GLU A 341 -20.09 1.44 -42.62
C GLU A 341 -19.16 2.02 -41.54
N SER A 342 -17.96 1.47 -41.39
CA SER A 342 -16.98 1.87 -40.39
C SER A 342 -15.58 1.97 -40.96
N LEU A 343 -14.93 3.11 -40.77
CA LEU A 343 -13.55 3.37 -41.21
C LEU A 343 -12.70 3.91 -40.05
N SER A 344 -11.60 3.22 -39.76
CA SER A 344 -10.63 3.62 -38.75
C SER A 344 -9.29 4.06 -39.37
N LEU A 345 -8.85 5.26 -38.98
CA LEU A 345 -7.65 5.96 -39.45
C LEU A 345 -6.86 6.52 -38.25
N ASP A 346 -6.91 5.86 -37.06
CA ASP A 346 -6.21 6.35 -35.87
C ASP A 346 -4.70 6.44 -36.13
N LYS A 347 -4.05 7.53 -35.72
CA LYS A 347 -2.59 7.70 -35.77
C LYS A 347 -1.98 7.61 -37.20
N CYS A 348 -2.78 7.76 -38.26
CA CYS A 348 -2.34 7.72 -39.68
C CYS A 348 -1.50 8.92 -40.18
N LYS A 349 -1.02 9.78 -39.26
CA LYS A 349 -0.21 11.00 -39.52
C LYS A 349 -0.88 12.05 -40.43
N ILE A 350 -2.19 11.99 -40.64
CA ILE A 350 -2.92 12.86 -41.57
C ILE A 350 -2.83 14.32 -41.10
N GLN A 351 -2.26 15.20 -41.93
CA GLN A 351 -2.01 16.61 -41.57
C GLN A 351 -3.16 17.55 -41.96
N GLN A 352 -3.84 17.25 -43.06
CA GLN A 352 -4.93 18.04 -43.63
C GLN A 352 -6.01 17.10 -44.16
N LEU A 353 -7.26 17.53 -44.06
CA LEU A 353 -8.43 16.85 -44.61
C LEU A 353 -9.23 17.86 -45.45
N LYS A 354 -9.59 17.45 -46.67
CA LYS A 354 -10.36 18.26 -47.62
C LYS A 354 -11.62 17.52 -48.03
N GLN A 355 -12.68 18.25 -48.42
CA GLN A 355 -13.95 17.62 -48.84
C GLN A 355 -13.73 16.63 -50.00
N SER A 356 -12.79 16.92 -50.91
CA SER A 356 -12.45 16.07 -52.05
C SER A 356 -11.81 14.73 -51.69
N ALA A 357 -11.25 14.56 -50.49
CA ALA A 357 -10.63 13.32 -50.04
C ALA A 357 -11.62 12.13 -50.05
N TRP A 358 -12.90 12.39 -49.78
CA TRP A 358 -13.97 11.39 -49.79
C TRP A 358 -14.47 11.06 -51.21
N GLY A 359 -14.25 11.96 -52.18
CA GLY A 359 -14.70 11.79 -53.56
C GLY A 359 -16.20 12.03 -53.73
N ARG A 360 -16.98 10.96 -53.99
CA ARG A 360 -18.45 11.00 -53.99
C ARG A 360 -18.99 10.83 -52.56
N VAL A 361 -20.31 10.91 -52.40
CA VAL A 361 -21.00 10.54 -51.15
C VAL A 361 -20.65 9.10 -50.79
N LEU A 362 -20.34 8.83 -49.51
CA LEU A 362 -20.25 7.48 -48.94
C LEU A 362 -21.54 7.24 -48.14
N PRO A 363 -22.58 6.64 -48.75
CA PRO A 363 -23.94 6.70 -48.22
C PRO A 363 -24.19 5.78 -47.03
N GLN A 364 -23.33 4.79 -46.78
CA GLN A 364 -23.46 3.85 -45.66
C GLN A 364 -22.50 4.14 -44.51
N LEU A 365 -21.55 5.09 -44.64
CA LEU A 365 -20.54 5.31 -43.61
C LEU A 365 -21.17 5.92 -42.34
N ARG A 366 -21.27 5.12 -41.28
CA ARG A 366 -21.84 5.45 -39.97
C ARG A 366 -20.79 5.87 -38.96
N VAL A 367 -19.58 5.31 -39.03
CA VAL A 367 -18.49 5.50 -38.05
C VAL A 367 -17.20 5.92 -38.76
N LEU A 368 -16.57 6.98 -38.27
CA LEU A 368 -15.27 7.47 -38.75
C LEU A 368 -14.36 7.83 -37.58
N ILE A 369 -13.21 7.16 -37.47
CA ILE A 369 -12.20 7.42 -36.46
C ILE A 369 -10.97 8.08 -37.11
N LEU A 370 -10.72 9.35 -36.78
CA LEU A 370 -9.59 10.17 -37.23
C LEU A 370 -8.66 10.56 -36.06
N ARG A 371 -8.71 9.78 -34.97
CA ARG A 371 -7.98 9.98 -33.71
C ARG A 371 -6.44 10.05 -33.90
N ARG A 372 -5.73 10.72 -32.98
CA ARG A 372 -4.24 10.86 -32.90
C ARG A 372 -3.53 11.26 -34.20
N ASN A 373 -4.22 11.92 -35.13
CA ASN A 373 -3.64 12.43 -36.37
C ASN A 373 -2.95 13.80 -36.13
N HIS A 374 -2.65 14.52 -37.20
CA HIS A 374 -1.97 15.82 -37.16
C HIS A 374 -2.85 16.93 -37.76
N LEU A 375 -4.17 16.75 -37.74
CA LEU A 375 -5.14 17.73 -38.24
C LEU A 375 -5.04 19.01 -37.40
N THR A 376 -4.74 20.12 -38.07
CA THR A 376 -4.60 21.46 -37.45
C THR A 376 -5.80 22.37 -37.73
N LYS A 377 -6.47 22.16 -38.86
CA LYS A 377 -7.67 22.87 -39.31
C LYS A 377 -8.59 21.91 -40.06
N LEU A 378 -9.86 22.27 -40.13
CA LEU A 378 -10.88 21.60 -40.96
C LEU A 378 -11.52 22.65 -41.89
N GLU A 379 -11.74 22.27 -43.15
CA GLU A 379 -12.46 23.10 -44.12
C GLU A 379 -13.98 23.07 -43.84
N ASP A 380 -14.71 24.13 -44.17
CA ASP A 380 -16.17 24.16 -44.01
C ASP A 380 -16.82 23.09 -44.92
N GLY A 381 -17.72 22.28 -44.35
CA GLY A 381 -18.36 21.17 -45.07
C GLY A 381 -17.43 19.99 -45.41
N VAL A 382 -16.25 19.87 -44.78
CA VAL A 382 -15.28 18.79 -45.06
C VAL A 382 -15.87 17.38 -44.94
N PHE A 383 -16.88 17.18 -44.08
CA PHE A 383 -17.59 15.90 -43.89
C PHE A 383 -18.93 15.81 -44.65
N ARG A 384 -19.32 16.82 -45.44
CA ARG A 384 -20.60 16.86 -46.18
C ARG A 384 -20.87 15.63 -47.08
N PRO A 385 -19.87 14.94 -47.67
CA PRO A 385 -20.09 13.67 -48.38
C PRO A 385 -20.50 12.48 -47.49
N LEU A 386 -20.40 12.61 -46.16
CA LEU A 386 -20.64 11.54 -45.18
C LEU A 386 -21.99 11.73 -44.46
N SER A 387 -23.05 12.01 -45.23
CA SER A 387 -24.36 12.42 -44.67
C SER A 387 -25.04 11.39 -43.74
N ALA A 388 -24.65 10.12 -43.81
CA ALA A 388 -25.12 9.05 -42.92
C ALA A 388 -24.31 8.90 -41.62
N LEU A 389 -23.23 9.68 -41.43
CA LEU A 389 -22.31 9.52 -40.30
C LEU A 389 -23.02 9.81 -38.98
N THR A 390 -22.93 8.86 -38.06
CA THR A 390 -23.52 8.90 -36.72
C THR A 390 -22.47 9.08 -35.63
N HIS A 391 -21.24 8.61 -35.86
CA HIS A 391 -20.12 8.66 -34.93
C HIS A 391 -18.86 9.24 -35.60
N LEU A 392 -18.30 10.29 -35.00
CA LEU A 392 -17.08 10.95 -35.48
C LEU A 392 -16.10 11.15 -34.31
N ASP A 393 -14.95 10.49 -34.38
CA ASP A 393 -13.84 10.70 -33.44
C ASP A 393 -12.71 11.51 -34.10
N LEU A 394 -12.48 12.72 -33.58
CA LEU A 394 -11.40 13.62 -33.98
C LEU A 394 -10.37 13.82 -32.85
N SER A 395 -10.45 13.05 -31.77
CA SER A 395 -9.67 13.26 -30.56
C SER A 395 -8.16 13.18 -30.76
N ARG A 396 -7.41 13.90 -29.92
CA ARG A 396 -5.93 13.95 -29.88
C ARG A 396 -5.30 14.44 -31.20
N ASN A 397 -6.03 15.27 -31.95
CA ASN A 397 -5.53 16.12 -33.03
C ASN A 397 -5.05 17.49 -32.49
N ARG A 398 -4.79 18.47 -33.38
CA ARG A 398 -4.29 19.81 -33.03
C ARG A 398 -5.24 20.92 -33.54
N LEU A 399 -6.54 20.67 -33.46
CA LEU A 399 -7.60 21.57 -33.88
C LEU A 399 -7.78 22.70 -32.85
N THR A 400 -7.16 23.85 -33.08
CA THR A 400 -7.23 25.00 -32.15
C THR A 400 -8.58 25.74 -32.18
N TYR A 401 -9.34 25.62 -33.28
CA TYR A 401 -10.63 26.27 -33.50
C TYR A 401 -11.55 25.43 -34.42
N LEU A 402 -12.87 25.65 -34.31
CA LEU A 402 -13.91 25.03 -35.14
C LEU A 402 -14.81 26.13 -35.72
N TYR A 403 -14.85 26.22 -37.06
CA TYR A 403 -15.64 27.20 -37.80
C TYR A 403 -17.13 26.80 -37.86
N LYS A 404 -18.01 27.78 -38.07
CA LYS A 404 -19.47 27.58 -38.15
C LYS A 404 -19.88 26.53 -39.19
N GLY A 405 -19.18 26.43 -40.32
CA GLY A 405 -19.48 25.46 -41.36
C GLY A 405 -18.76 24.11 -41.23
N THR A 406 -17.90 23.89 -40.22
CA THR A 406 -17.11 22.64 -40.10
C THR A 406 -17.97 21.37 -40.11
N PHE A 407 -19.15 21.42 -39.48
CA PHE A 407 -20.11 20.31 -39.43
C PHE A 407 -21.31 20.50 -40.40
N LEU A 408 -21.18 21.31 -41.45
CA LEU A 408 -22.22 21.49 -42.46
C LEU A 408 -22.52 20.16 -43.18
N GLY A 409 -23.78 19.72 -43.09
CA GLY A 409 -24.26 18.44 -43.63
C GLY A 409 -24.37 17.30 -42.61
N MET A 410 -23.89 17.48 -41.37
CA MET A 410 -23.84 16.43 -40.33
C MET A 410 -25.18 16.20 -39.62
N ALA A 411 -26.29 16.14 -40.37
CA ALA A 411 -27.66 16.05 -39.84
C ALA A 411 -28.02 14.69 -39.22
N SER A 412 -27.13 13.70 -39.32
CA SER A 412 -27.27 12.34 -38.77
C SER A 412 -26.37 12.08 -37.54
N LEU A 413 -25.47 13.01 -37.22
CA LEU A 413 -24.43 12.82 -36.21
C LEU A 413 -25.03 12.76 -34.80
N ARG A 414 -24.71 11.70 -34.06
CA ARG A 414 -25.14 11.45 -32.66
C ARG A 414 -23.99 11.54 -31.67
N THR A 415 -22.78 11.15 -32.07
CA THR A 415 -21.61 11.09 -31.19
C THR A 415 -20.45 11.86 -31.83
N LEU A 416 -19.92 12.85 -31.12
CA LEU A 416 -18.81 13.69 -31.57
C LEU A 416 -17.73 13.76 -30.47
N LEU A 417 -16.55 13.20 -30.75
CA LEU A 417 -15.43 13.18 -29.82
C LEU A 417 -14.34 14.15 -30.29
N LEU A 418 -14.05 15.14 -29.44
CA LEU A 418 -13.05 16.20 -29.63
C LEU A 418 -12.08 16.27 -28.44
N GLN A 419 -11.95 15.19 -27.66
CA GLN A 419 -11.00 15.09 -26.54
C GLN A 419 -9.58 15.46 -26.98
N GLY A 420 -8.88 16.32 -26.25
CA GLY A 420 -7.46 16.56 -26.48
C GLY A 420 -7.13 17.25 -27.82
N CYS A 421 -8.08 17.98 -28.41
CA CYS A 421 -7.91 18.67 -29.68
C CYS A 421 -7.14 20.00 -29.60
N GLN A 422 -6.92 20.54 -28.39
CA GLN A 422 -6.32 21.87 -28.11
C GLN A 422 -7.25 23.09 -28.32
N LEU A 423 -8.57 22.87 -28.42
CA LEU A 423 -9.59 23.91 -28.64
C LEU A 423 -9.57 24.99 -27.54
N ALA A 424 -9.49 26.26 -27.93
CA ALA A 424 -9.46 27.39 -26.99
C ALA A 424 -10.84 27.99 -26.65
N ALA A 425 -11.84 27.83 -27.53
CA ALA A 425 -13.20 28.34 -27.33
C ALA A 425 -14.26 27.55 -28.10
N VAL A 426 -15.50 27.56 -27.57
CA VAL A 426 -16.72 27.13 -28.26
C VAL A 426 -17.68 28.33 -28.36
N THR A 427 -18.45 28.40 -29.44
CA THR A 427 -19.44 29.47 -29.68
C THR A 427 -20.82 28.90 -29.99
N ARG A 428 -21.87 29.70 -29.80
CA ARG A 428 -23.28 29.34 -30.11
C ARG A 428 -23.49 28.82 -31.54
N ASP A 429 -22.62 29.23 -32.47
CA ASP A 429 -22.66 28.88 -33.89
C ASP A 429 -21.86 27.61 -34.22
N THR A 430 -20.94 27.16 -33.34
CA THR A 430 -19.97 26.08 -33.61
C THR A 430 -20.64 24.73 -33.91
N PHE A 431 -21.81 24.45 -33.34
CA PHE A 431 -22.53 23.18 -33.53
C PHE A 431 -23.90 23.35 -34.23
N VAL A 432 -24.14 24.47 -34.93
CA VAL A 432 -25.48 24.83 -35.47
C VAL A 432 -26.05 23.83 -36.49
N TYR A 433 -25.18 23.03 -37.12
CA TYR A 433 -25.55 21.98 -38.09
C TYR A 433 -25.58 20.56 -37.50
N ALA A 434 -25.01 20.34 -36.32
CA ALA A 434 -24.88 19.02 -35.67
C ALA A 434 -25.99 18.76 -34.63
N ARG A 435 -27.24 19.13 -34.95
CA ARG A 435 -28.34 19.28 -33.96
C ARG A 435 -28.80 17.98 -33.30
N LYS A 436 -28.48 16.81 -33.86
CA LYS A 436 -28.85 15.48 -33.33
C LYS A 436 -27.79 14.85 -32.43
N VAL A 437 -26.71 15.56 -32.09
CA VAL A 437 -25.67 15.03 -31.21
C VAL A 437 -26.24 14.78 -29.81
N GLU A 438 -26.16 13.52 -29.38
CA GLU A 438 -26.58 12.99 -28.07
C GLU A 438 -25.38 12.89 -27.11
N ALA A 439 -24.16 12.72 -27.62
CA ALA A 439 -22.92 12.68 -26.84
C ALA A 439 -21.82 13.58 -27.44
N LEU A 440 -21.31 14.52 -26.66
CA LEU A 440 -20.23 15.44 -27.02
C LEU A 440 -19.11 15.39 -25.98
N ASP A 441 -17.91 15.00 -26.41
CA ASP A 441 -16.71 15.02 -25.59
C ASP A 441 -15.78 16.15 -26.03
N LEU A 442 -15.55 17.11 -25.13
CA LEU A 442 -14.65 18.25 -25.28
C LEU A 442 -13.54 18.24 -24.20
N SER A 443 -13.29 17.09 -23.57
CA SER A 443 -12.32 16.95 -22.48
C SER A 443 -10.87 17.22 -22.93
N ASP A 444 -9.97 17.50 -22.00
CA ASP A 444 -8.53 17.71 -22.24
C ASP A 444 -8.21 18.84 -23.26
N ASN A 445 -9.08 19.85 -23.37
CA ASN A 445 -8.89 21.01 -24.25
C ASN A 445 -8.41 22.27 -23.48
N ASN A 446 -8.28 23.39 -24.18
CA ASN A 446 -7.78 24.65 -23.62
C ASN A 446 -8.91 25.65 -23.31
N LEU A 447 -10.16 25.19 -23.10
CA LEU A 447 -11.31 26.06 -22.84
C LEU A 447 -11.13 26.80 -21.49
N GLN A 448 -11.14 28.14 -21.51
CA GLN A 448 -10.94 28.97 -20.31
C GLN A 448 -12.27 29.46 -19.68
N TYR A 449 -13.34 29.48 -20.46
CA TYR A 449 -14.68 29.90 -20.07
C TYR A 449 -15.72 29.22 -20.97
N ILE A 450 -16.98 29.15 -20.51
CA ILE A 450 -18.12 28.81 -21.36
C ILE A 450 -18.95 30.08 -21.58
N LYS A 451 -19.10 30.51 -22.84
CA LYS A 451 -19.93 31.67 -23.18
C LYS A 451 -21.42 31.34 -23.01
N ALA A 452 -22.23 32.34 -22.68
CA ALA A 452 -23.68 32.21 -22.67
C ALA A 452 -24.21 31.61 -23.99
N SER A 453 -25.09 30.61 -23.89
CA SER A 453 -25.71 29.92 -25.02
C SER A 453 -24.74 29.19 -25.97
N ALA A 454 -23.52 28.83 -25.52
CA ALA A 454 -22.52 28.17 -26.35
C ALA A 454 -22.98 26.84 -26.98
N PHE A 455 -23.92 26.14 -26.35
CA PHE A 455 -24.46 24.85 -26.81
C PHE A 455 -25.94 24.90 -27.23
N GLN A 456 -26.49 26.08 -27.52
CA GLN A 456 -27.95 26.28 -27.68
C GLN A 456 -28.60 25.46 -28.80
N SER A 457 -27.84 25.03 -29.81
CA SER A 457 -28.34 24.20 -30.91
C SER A 457 -28.44 22.70 -30.59
N LEU A 458 -27.92 22.24 -29.45
CA LEU A 458 -27.77 20.82 -29.10
C LEU A 458 -28.92 20.32 -28.20
N LEU A 459 -30.15 20.44 -28.68
CA LEU A 459 -31.37 20.15 -27.91
C LEU A 459 -31.48 18.68 -27.45
N HIS A 460 -30.90 17.75 -28.21
CA HIS A 460 -30.93 16.31 -27.95
C HIS A 460 -29.73 15.78 -27.14
N LEU A 461 -28.80 16.66 -26.75
CA LEU A 461 -27.58 16.25 -26.04
C LEU A 461 -27.94 15.64 -24.67
N ARG A 462 -27.43 14.44 -24.40
CA ARG A 462 -27.59 13.69 -23.14
C ARG A 462 -26.33 13.70 -22.30
N THR A 463 -25.16 13.65 -22.94
CA THR A 463 -23.84 13.61 -22.29
C THR A 463 -22.94 14.71 -22.83
N LEU A 464 -22.39 15.52 -21.92
CA LEU A 464 -21.41 16.57 -22.20
C LEU A 464 -20.21 16.42 -21.27
N LEU A 465 -19.06 16.10 -21.85
CA LEU A 465 -17.79 15.99 -21.12
C LEU A 465 -16.93 17.22 -21.41
N LEU A 466 -16.53 17.93 -20.37
CA LEU A 466 -15.69 19.13 -20.40
C LEU A 466 -14.50 19.00 -19.43
N SER A 467 -14.19 17.78 -19.03
CA SER A 467 -13.17 17.44 -18.03
C SER A 467 -11.76 17.87 -18.47
N GLY A 468 -10.83 18.11 -17.57
CA GLY A 468 -9.42 18.37 -17.93
C GLY A 468 -9.19 19.66 -18.73
N ASN A 469 -10.12 20.61 -18.68
CA ASN A 469 -10.01 21.92 -19.33
C ASN A 469 -9.45 22.97 -18.36
N ARG A 470 -9.48 24.25 -18.75
CA ARG A 470 -8.98 25.39 -17.95
C ARG A 470 -10.11 26.33 -17.52
N ILE A 471 -11.34 25.83 -17.41
CA ILE A 471 -12.53 26.66 -17.22
C ILE A 471 -12.49 27.26 -15.81
N LEU A 472 -12.46 28.59 -15.71
CA LEU A 472 -12.39 29.30 -14.42
C LEU A 472 -13.77 29.71 -13.90
N THR A 473 -14.70 30.08 -14.79
CA THR A 473 -16.07 30.46 -14.44
C THR A 473 -17.10 30.02 -15.49
N LEU A 474 -18.35 29.91 -15.06
CA LEU A 474 -19.51 29.60 -15.89
C LEU A 474 -20.41 30.84 -16.02
N GLN A 475 -20.53 31.41 -17.22
CA GLN A 475 -21.44 32.53 -17.48
C GLN A 475 -22.90 32.14 -17.22
N LYS A 476 -23.73 33.11 -16.81
CA LYS A 476 -25.19 32.95 -16.74
C LYS A 476 -25.71 32.49 -18.11
N TRP A 477 -26.55 31.45 -18.13
CA TRP A 477 -27.03 30.80 -19.36
C TRP A 477 -25.97 30.08 -20.23
N ALA A 478 -24.79 29.72 -19.70
CA ALA A 478 -23.77 28.94 -20.42
C ALA A 478 -24.35 27.69 -21.13
N PHE A 479 -25.18 26.94 -20.41
CA PHE A 479 -25.80 25.69 -20.88
C PHE A 479 -27.24 25.85 -21.42
N LYS A 480 -27.68 27.08 -21.74
CA LYS A 480 -29.02 27.32 -22.31
C LYS A 480 -29.20 26.51 -23.60
N GLY A 481 -30.30 25.75 -23.67
CA GLY A 481 -30.65 24.87 -24.79
C GLY A 481 -30.45 23.37 -24.53
N LEU A 482 -29.60 23.01 -23.56
CA LEU A 482 -29.29 21.63 -23.18
C LEU A 482 -30.41 20.98 -22.34
N THR A 483 -31.60 20.90 -22.93
CA THR A 483 -32.85 20.48 -22.27
C THR A 483 -32.95 18.97 -22.03
N SER A 484 -32.25 18.16 -22.82
CA SER A 484 -32.19 16.69 -22.69
C SER A 484 -30.96 16.18 -21.92
N LEU A 485 -30.12 17.08 -21.38
CA LEU A 485 -28.82 16.72 -20.82
C LEU A 485 -28.98 16.04 -19.47
N ARG A 486 -28.45 14.82 -19.35
CA ARG A 486 -28.46 13.98 -18.14
C ARG A 486 -27.11 13.96 -17.43
N HIS A 487 -26.01 13.97 -18.19
CA HIS A 487 -24.66 13.82 -17.65
C HIS A 487 -23.78 14.99 -18.07
N LEU A 488 -23.22 15.69 -17.07
CA LEU A 488 -22.28 16.80 -17.25
C LEU A 488 -21.06 16.57 -16.35
N SER A 489 -19.88 16.40 -16.95
CA SER A 489 -18.60 16.49 -16.22
C SER A 489 -17.89 17.79 -16.55
N LEU A 490 -17.53 18.51 -15.50
CA LEU A 490 -16.67 19.68 -15.45
C LEU A 490 -15.42 19.38 -14.57
N ALA A 491 -15.10 18.10 -14.37
CA ALA A 491 -13.99 17.69 -13.52
C ALA A 491 -12.63 18.24 -13.96
N GLN A 492 -11.68 18.32 -13.04
CA GLN A 492 -10.29 18.64 -13.36
C GLN A 492 -10.18 19.94 -14.17
N ASN A 493 -10.82 20.99 -13.66
CA ASN A 493 -10.87 22.33 -14.23
C ASN A 493 -10.39 23.34 -13.16
N GLY A 494 -10.36 24.63 -13.51
CA GLY A 494 -10.02 25.70 -12.58
C GLY A 494 -11.24 26.38 -11.97
N LEU A 495 -12.42 25.73 -11.90
CA LEU A 495 -13.65 26.39 -11.47
C LEU A 495 -13.51 26.85 -10.03
N TYR A 496 -13.48 28.17 -9.85
CA TYR A 496 -13.44 28.79 -8.54
C TYR A 496 -14.84 29.35 -8.22
N LYS A 497 -15.44 30.23 -9.04
CA LYS A 497 -16.83 30.71 -8.80
C LYS A 497 -17.90 29.92 -9.54
N LEU A 498 -18.91 29.46 -8.79
CA LEU A 498 -20.28 29.20 -9.28
C LEU A 498 -21.20 30.38 -8.92
N SER A 499 -22.19 30.67 -9.76
CA SER A 499 -23.16 31.76 -9.54
C SER A 499 -24.61 31.27 -9.64
N GLN A 500 -25.55 32.00 -9.04
CA GLN A 500 -26.98 31.74 -9.22
C GLN A 500 -27.35 31.89 -10.71
N GLY A 501 -27.55 30.75 -11.37
CA GLY A 501 -27.84 30.70 -12.80
C GLY A 501 -26.71 30.20 -13.71
N SER A 502 -25.59 29.74 -13.17
CA SER A 502 -24.54 29.03 -13.95
C SER A 502 -25.08 27.73 -14.59
N PHE A 503 -26.07 27.07 -13.98
CA PHE A 503 -26.69 25.83 -14.48
C PHE A 503 -28.13 26.01 -15.01
N LEU A 504 -28.56 27.24 -15.31
CA LEU A 504 -29.91 27.51 -15.81
C LEU A 504 -30.17 26.85 -17.17
N GLY A 505 -31.24 26.05 -17.22
CA GLY A 505 -31.71 25.33 -18.42
C GLY A 505 -31.54 23.81 -18.32
N LEU A 506 -30.71 23.30 -17.41
CA LEU A 506 -30.39 21.88 -17.21
C LEU A 506 -31.49 21.13 -16.44
N LYS A 507 -32.72 21.15 -16.97
CA LYS A 507 -33.91 20.57 -16.30
C LYS A 507 -33.86 19.04 -16.12
N ALA A 508 -33.14 18.33 -16.98
CA ALA A 508 -33.08 16.87 -17.03
C ALA A 508 -31.75 16.29 -16.49
N LEU A 509 -30.93 17.10 -15.83
CA LEU A 509 -29.59 16.68 -15.39
C LEU A 509 -29.70 15.69 -14.23
N GLU A 510 -29.21 14.47 -14.44
CA GLU A 510 -29.22 13.36 -13.49
C GLU A 510 -27.90 13.28 -12.71
N THR A 511 -26.76 13.57 -13.35
CA THR A 511 -25.43 13.52 -12.73
C THR A 511 -24.57 14.74 -13.10
N LEU A 512 -23.98 15.38 -12.09
CA LEU A 512 -23.07 16.52 -12.21
C LEU A 512 -21.74 16.20 -11.51
N ASP A 513 -20.67 16.16 -12.28
CA ASP A 513 -19.31 15.96 -11.77
C ASP A 513 -18.54 17.30 -11.83
N LEU A 514 -18.15 17.79 -10.65
CA LEU A 514 -17.38 18.99 -10.39
C LEU A 514 -16.08 18.66 -9.61
N SER A 515 -15.68 17.40 -9.56
CA SER A 515 -14.47 16.95 -8.86
C SER A 515 -13.21 17.67 -9.36
N ARG A 516 -12.15 17.76 -8.55
CA ARG A 516 -10.86 18.37 -8.96
C ARG A 516 -11.02 19.82 -9.49
N ASN A 517 -11.72 20.65 -8.73
CA ASN A 517 -11.88 22.08 -8.97
C ASN A 517 -11.48 22.90 -7.72
N ARG A 518 -11.77 24.21 -7.69
CA ARG A 518 -11.35 25.17 -6.64
C ARG A 518 -12.54 25.78 -5.89
N LEU A 519 -13.67 25.06 -5.84
CA LEU A 519 -14.96 25.61 -5.41
C LEU A 519 -15.05 25.96 -3.91
N LEU A 520 -14.17 25.38 -3.09
CA LEU A 520 -14.23 25.49 -1.62
C LEU A 520 -13.33 26.61 -1.05
N ALA A 521 -12.52 27.26 -1.88
CA ALA A 521 -11.56 28.30 -1.50
C ALA A 521 -12.20 29.72 -1.40
N TYR A 522 -13.41 29.84 -0.86
CA TYR A 522 -14.29 30.99 -1.16
C TYR A 522 -14.47 32.09 -0.10
N GLY A 523 -14.48 33.32 -0.58
CA GLY A 523 -14.67 34.55 0.21
C GLY A 523 -16.13 34.96 0.45
N LYS A 524 -16.30 35.99 1.29
CA LYS A 524 -17.54 36.45 1.97
C LYS A 524 -18.77 36.80 1.11
N TYR A 525 -18.74 36.68 -0.22
CA TYR A 525 -19.76 37.23 -1.13
C TYR A 525 -20.43 36.17 -2.01
N ASP A 526 -21.44 35.55 -1.40
CA ASP A 526 -22.63 34.93 -1.96
C ASP A 526 -22.53 34.16 -3.29
N SER A 527 -22.84 32.86 -3.19
CA SER A 527 -23.51 32.10 -4.23
C SER A 527 -24.71 31.39 -3.57
N PRO A 528 -25.90 32.03 -3.55
CA PRO A 528 -27.06 31.46 -2.88
C PRO A 528 -27.62 30.33 -3.76
N ALA A 529 -27.37 29.09 -3.34
CA ALA A 529 -27.90 27.88 -3.97
C ALA A 529 -27.57 27.75 -5.48
N PRO A 530 -26.29 27.58 -5.87
CA PRO A 530 -25.91 27.44 -7.28
C PRO A 530 -26.61 26.26 -7.97
N PHE A 531 -27.00 25.23 -7.22
CA PHE A 531 -27.68 24.03 -7.71
C PHE A 531 -29.22 24.11 -7.70
N ALA A 532 -29.83 25.21 -7.22
CA ALA A 532 -31.29 25.31 -7.10
C ALA A 532 -32.07 25.22 -8.42
N SER A 533 -31.39 25.31 -9.58
CA SER A 533 -31.99 25.11 -10.91
C SER A 533 -31.87 23.67 -11.46
N LEU A 534 -31.52 22.69 -10.62
CA LEU A 534 -31.26 21.29 -11.00
C LEU A 534 -32.25 20.30 -10.35
N PRO A 535 -33.55 20.32 -10.72
CA PRO A 535 -34.60 19.55 -10.04
C PRO A 535 -34.49 18.03 -10.22
N ALA A 536 -33.75 17.56 -11.24
CA ALA A 536 -33.61 16.14 -11.56
C ALA A 536 -32.32 15.50 -11.02
N LEU A 537 -31.46 16.27 -10.32
CA LEU A 537 -30.11 15.81 -9.97
C LEU A 537 -30.14 14.71 -8.92
N ARG A 538 -29.50 13.58 -9.26
CA ARG A 538 -29.34 12.39 -8.41
C ARG A 538 -27.89 12.22 -7.94
N GLY A 539 -26.91 12.41 -8.83
CA GLY A 539 -25.48 12.31 -8.51
C GLY A 539 -24.79 13.66 -8.53
N LEU A 540 -24.01 13.97 -7.49
CA LEU A 540 -23.15 15.15 -7.42
C LEU A 540 -21.75 14.77 -6.89
N ASP A 541 -20.71 14.98 -7.70
CA ASP A 541 -19.32 14.82 -7.26
C ASP A 541 -18.66 16.19 -7.04
N LEU A 542 -18.17 16.41 -5.82
CA LEU A 542 -17.43 17.58 -5.35
C LEU A 542 -16.13 17.15 -4.64
N GLY A 543 -15.58 15.98 -4.99
CA GLY A 543 -14.33 15.47 -4.44
C GLY A 543 -13.07 16.21 -4.93
N SER A 544 -11.93 15.94 -4.29
CA SER A 544 -10.59 16.39 -4.70
C SER A 544 -10.45 17.91 -4.89
N GLN A 545 -11.12 18.76 -4.11
CA GLN A 545 -11.08 20.20 -4.35
C GLN A 545 -9.78 20.83 -3.83
N GLU A 546 -9.10 21.58 -4.71
CA GLU A 546 -7.92 22.37 -4.37
C GLU A 546 -8.35 23.61 -3.57
N ALA A 547 -8.52 23.45 -2.27
CA ALA A 547 -8.90 24.53 -1.36
C ALA A 547 -7.66 25.17 -0.71
N GLN A 548 -7.55 26.50 -0.82
CA GLN A 548 -6.58 27.29 -0.05
C GLN A 548 -7.26 27.86 1.20
N PRO A 549 -6.63 27.81 2.40
CA PRO A 549 -7.19 28.40 3.61
C PRO A 549 -7.32 29.93 3.51
N PRO A 550 -8.31 30.56 4.19
CA PRO A 550 -9.33 29.93 5.03
C PRO A 550 -10.51 29.38 4.21
N VAL A 551 -10.89 28.12 4.46
CA VAL A 551 -12.01 27.46 3.78
C VAL A 551 -13.34 27.97 4.34
N ARG A 552 -14.24 28.48 3.48
CA ARG A 552 -15.60 28.89 3.88
C ARG A 552 -16.62 28.47 2.83
N LEU A 553 -17.70 27.85 3.30
CA LEU A 553 -18.79 27.37 2.45
C LEU A 553 -20.06 28.20 2.67
N PRO A 554 -20.87 28.46 1.63
CA PRO A 554 -22.18 29.08 1.81
C PRO A 554 -23.15 28.08 2.43
N SER A 555 -23.86 28.47 3.49
CA SER A 555 -24.86 27.62 4.18
C SER A 555 -26.01 27.15 3.27
N LYS A 556 -26.19 27.79 2.12
CA LYS A 556 -27.18 27.46 1.08
C LYS A 556 -26.62 26.61 -0.07
N LEU A 557 -25.40 26.06 0.04
CA LEU A 557 -24.73 25.35 -1.06
C LEU A 557 -25.61 24.29 -1.72
N PHE A 558 -26.19 23.38 -0.93
CA PHE A 558 -27.01 22.26 -1.39
C PHE A 558 -28.52 22.57 -1.48
N GLN A 559 -28.94 23.84 -1.30
CA GLN A 559 -30.35 24.18 -1.32
C GLN A 559 -30.97 23.89 -2.70
N GLY A 560 -32.08 23.15 -2.72
CA GLY A 560 -32.78 22.70 -3.93
C GLY A 560 -32.46 21.27 -4.38
N LEU A 561 -31.46 20.61 -3.78
CA LEU A 561 -31.05 19.23 -4.13
C LEU A 561 -31.90 18.14 -3.46
N GLY A 562 -33.22 18.32 -3.38
CA GLY A 562 -34.14 17.40 -2.69
C GLY A 562 -34.23 15.98 -3.29
N ASN A 563 -33.84 15.82 -4.56
CA ASN A 563 -33.83 14.53 -5.27
C ASN A 563 -32.45 13.86 -5.33
N LEU A 564 -31.44 14.40 -4.61
CA LEU A 564 -30.08 13.89 -4.64
C LEU A 564 -29.99 12.53 -3.92
N GLN A 565 -29.39 11.56 -4.59
CA GLN A 565 -29.24 10.17 -4.14
C GLN A 565 -27.78 9.79 -3.87
N GLU A 566 -26.82 10.41 -4.56
CA GLU A 566 -25.39 10.14 -4.44
C GLU A 566 -24.62 11.46 -4.33
N LEU A 567 -23.81 11.61 -3.28
CA LEU A 567 -22.95 12.78 -3.05
C LEU A 567 -21.53 12.32 -2.73
N SER A 568 -20.56 12.80 -3.51
CA SER A 568 -19.14 12.61 -3.24
C SER A 568 -18.49 13.91 -2.78
N LEU A 569 -17.80 13.84 -1.64
CA LEU A 569 -16.99 14.89 -1.01
C LEU A 569 -15.61 14.35 -0.60
N ARG A 570 -15.17 13.23 -1.18
CA ARG A 570 -13.86 12.60 -0.98
C ARG A 570 -12.67 13.53 -1.19
N ASP A 571 -11.51 13.19 -0.64
CA ASP A 571 -10.22 13.84 -0.97
C ASP A 571 -10.27 15.37 -0.80
N ASN A 572 -10.95 15.82 0.26
CA ASN A 572 -11.14 17.24 0.59
C ASN A 572 -10.50 17.56 1.96
N PRO A 573 -10.00 18.78 2.19
CA PRO A 573 -9.41 19.15 3.47
C PRO A 573 -10.46 19.26 4.57
N GLY A 574 -10.19 18.70 5.75
CA GLY A 574 -11.14 18.57 6.86
C GLY A 574 -11.85 19.86 7.31
N GLY A 575 -11.21 21.02 7.14
CA GLY A 575 -11.81 22.33 7.41
C GLY A 575 -13.08 22.65 6.60
N VAL A 576 -13.28 21.97 5.46
CA VAL A 576 -14.53 21.97 4.67
C VAL A 576 -15.74 21.57 5.53
N PHE A 577 -15.57 20.60 6.43
CA PHE A 577 -16.68 19.92 7.10
C PHE A 577 -17.12 20.60 8.40
N LEU A 578 -16.32 21.53 8.95
CA LEU A 578 -16.63 22.33 10.15
C LEU A 578 -17.95 23.13 10.00
N ASN A 579 -18.16 23.70 8.81
CA ASN A 579 -19.30 24.57 8.51
C ASN A 579 -20.32 23.95 7.54
N LEU A 580 -20.16 22.66 7.22
CA LEU A 580 -21.06 21.95 6.30
C LEU A 580 -22.39 21.58 6.98
N SER A 581 -23.47 21.52 6.20
CA SER A 581 -24.75 20.97 6.64
C SER A 581 -25.36 20.13 5.53
N LEU A 582 -25.72 18.89 5.85
CA LEU A 582 -26.33 17.94 4.92
C LEU A 582 -27.86 17.82 5.11
N ALA A 583 -28.45 18.56 6.05
CA ALA A 583 -29.88 18.54 6.35
C ALA A 583 -30.83 18.74 5.13
N PRO A 584 -30.48 19.51 4.07
CA PRO A 584 -31.29 19.58 2.85
C PRO A 584 -31.38 18.29 2.02
N LEU A 585 -30.59 17.25 2.35
CA LEU A 585 -30.36 16.06 1.52
C LEU A 585 -31.02 14.79 2.08
N ALA A 586 -32.23 14.90 2.62
CA ALA A 586 -32.93 13.76 3.25
C ALA A 586 -33.18 12.55 2.33
N GLY A 587 -33.11 12.72 1.00
CA GLY A 587 -33.23 11.64 0.01
C GLY A 587 -31.94 10.86 -0.29
N LEU A 588 -30.81 11.22 0.34
CA LEU A 588 -29.49 10.69 0.00
C LEU A 588 -29.36 9.19 0.34
N LEU A 589 -28.89 8.40 -0.62
CA LEU A 589 -28.69 6.95 -0.53
C LEU A 589 -27.20 6.56 -0.43
N PHE A 590 -26.30 7.37 -0.98
CA PHE A 590 -24.85 7.19 -0.93
C PHE A 590 -24.15 8.51 -0.60
N LEU A 591 -23.24 8.46 0.36
CA LEU A 591 -22.37 9.56 0.74
C LEU A 591 -20.92 9.06 0.77
N ASP A 592 -20.03 9.74 0.05
CA ASP A 592 -18.59 9.45 0.01
C ASP A 592 -17.79 10.56 0.68
N LEU A 593 -17.13 10.18 1.78
CA LEU A 593 -16.25 10.99 2.63
C LEU A 593 -14.85 10.34 2.73
N SER A 594 -14.44 9.55 1.72
CA SER A 594 -13.09 8.96 1.70
C SER A 594 -11.99 10.02 1.67
N ASP A 595 -10.80 9.66 2.13
CA ASP A 595 -9.54 10.39 1.90
C ASP A 595 -9.53 11.87 2.39
N ILE A 596 -10.45 12.23 3.29
CA ILE A 596 -10.46 13.55 3.94
C ILE A 596 -9.17 13.70 4.77
N TYR A 597 -8.40 14.73 4.47
CA TYR A 597 -7.07 14.98 5.04
C TYR A 597 -7.05 16.19 5.99
N PRO A 598 -6.17 16.22 7.01
CA PRO A 598 -6.07 17.36 7.91
C PRO A 598 -5.66 18.63 7.16
N SER A 599 -6.23 19.76 7.56
CA SER A 599 -5.91 21.05 6.94
C SER A 599 -4.57 21.61 7.47
N ARG A 600 -4.03 22.63 6.81
CA ARG A 600 -2.85 23.36 7.33
C ARG A 600 -3.11 24.08 8.67
N GLU A 601 -4.37 24.22 9.08
CA GLU A 601 -4.77 24.83 10.35
C GLU A 601 -4.78 23.79 11.51
N GLY A 602 -4.49 22.51 11.23
CA GLY A 602 -4.33 21.46 12.23
C GLY A 602 -5.30 20.27 12.07
N PRO A 603 -5.39 19.38 13.08
CA PRO A 603 -6.42 18.36 13.15
C PRO A 603 -7.81 19.01 13.22
N PHE A 604 -8.81 18.32 12.67
CA PHE A 604 -10.18 18.79 12.60
C PHE A 604 -11.11 17.74 13.21
N SER A 605 -12.23 18.18 13.78
CA SER A 605 -13.37 17.32 14.11
C SER A 605 -14.50 17.57 13.10
N LEU A 606 -15.36 16.58 12.87
CA LEU A 606 -16.63 16.83 12.20
C LEU A 606 -17.59 17.54 13.16
N ARG A 607 -18.46 18.39 12.63
CA ARG A 607 -19.51 19.05 13.41
C ARG A 607 -20.49 18.00 13.98
N PRO A 608 -20.80 18.02 15.29
CA PRO A 608 -21.88 17.21 15.87
C PRO A 608 -23.19 17.42 15.13
N GLY A 609 -23.87 16.33 14.75
CA GLY A 609 -25.10 16.36 13.97
C GLY A 609 -24.93 16.52 12.44
N LEU A 610 -23.72 16.40 11.86
CA LEU A 610 -23.51 16.49 10.40
C LEU A 610 -24.43 15.55 9.58
N PHE A 611 -24.68 14.34 10.11
CA PHE A 611 -25.53 13.32 9.48
C PHE A 611 -27.02 13.40 9.87
N GLN A 612 -27.41 14.39 10.68
CA GLN A 612 -28.78 14.54 11.17
C GLN A 612 -29.75 14.81 10.01
N GLY A 613 -30.77 13.96 9.87
CA GLY A 613 -31.76 14.02 8.78
C GLY A 613 -31.48 13.10 7.59
N LEU A 614 -30.32 12.44 7.52
CA LEU A 614 -29.97 11.50 6.42
C LEU A 614 -30.58 10.10 6.59
N GLY A 615 -31.87 10.01 6.94
CA GLY A 615 -32.54 8.77 7.31
C GLY A 615 -32.66 7.70 6.20
N ASN A 616 -32.37 8.05 4.94
CA ASN A 616 -32.41 7.13 3.80
C ASN A 616 -31.03 6.57 3.40
N LEU A 617 -29.95 6.94 4.10
CA LEU A 617 -28.58 6.60 3.71
C LEU A 617 -28.33 5.09 3.78
N ARG A 618 -27.91 4.49 2.66
CA ARG A 618 -27.66 3.03 2.52
C ARG A 618 -26.18 2.67 2.38
N ARG A 619 -25.37 3.59 1.85
CA ARG A 619 -23.93 3.43 1.65
C ARG A 619 -23.22 4.66 2.17
N LEU A 620 -22.15 4.46 2.92
CA LEU A 620 -21.32 5.51 3.48
C LEU A 620 -19.85 5.08 3.33
N SER A 621 -19.06 5.87 2.62
CA SER A 621 -17.63 5.62 2.38
C SER A 621 -16.78 6.55 3.25
N LEU A 622 -15.81 6.00 3.97
CA LEU A 622 -15.07 6.63 5.07
C LEU A 622 -13.66 6.03 5.19
N ASN A 623 -12.73 6.78 5.79
CA ASN A 623 -11.40 6.29 6.16
C ASN A 623 -11.27 6.10 7.68
N ALA A 624 -10.20 5.41 8.11
CA ALA A 624 -9.92 5.01 9.49
C ALA A 624 -10.10 6.09 10.56
N TRP A 625 -9.80 7.35 10.25
CA TRP A 625 -9.93 8.48 11.19
C TRP A 625 -11.35 8.64 11.74
N PHE A 626 -12.38 8.22 11.00
CA PHE A 626 -13.78 8.35 11.41
C PHE A 626 -14.12 7.45 12.61
N GLN A 627 -13.53 6.25 12.70
CA GLN A 627 -13.72 5.38 13.88
C GLN A 627 -13.29 6.11 15.15
N ASN A 628 -12.06 6.63 15.15
CA ASN A 628 -11.46 7.34 16.27
C ASN A 628 -12.29 8.59 16.66
N TRP A 629 -12.68 9.42 15.67
CA TRP A 629 -13.56 10.56 15.93
C TRP A 629 -14.92 10.15 16.52
N SER A 630 -15.56 9.10 15.98
CA SER A 630 -16.87 8.62 16.45
C SER A 630 -16.84 8.00 17.86
N ALA A 631 -15.67 7.54 18.32
CA ALA A 631 -15.47 7.00 19.67
C ALA A 631 -15.00 8.07 20.68
N ALA A 632 -14.30 9.11 20.23
CA ALA A 632 -13.72 10.14 21.08
C ALA A 632 -14.69 11.30 21.43
N GLU A 633 -15.72 11.55 20.60
CA GLU A 633 -16.62 12.70 20.74
C GLU A 633 -17.97 12.31 21.39
N PRO A 634 -18.18 12.52 22.71
CA PRO A 634 -19.32 11.96 23.44
C PRO A 634 -20.70 12.54 23.05
N GLY A 635 -20.72 13.63 22.27
CA GLY A 635 -21.94 14.21 21.70
C GLY A 635 -22.39 13.61 20.37
N VAL A 636 -21.69 12.59 19.84
CA VAL A 636 -21.91 12.06 18.48
C VAL A 636 -22.63 10.71 18.50
N GLN A 637 -23.90 10.72 18.10
CA GLN A 637 -24.65 9.50 17.78
C GLN A 637 -24.66 9.27 16.27
N VAL A 638 -23.77 8.40 15.77
CA VAL A 638 -23.85 7.90 14.39
C VAL A 638 -24.91 6.80 14.34
N ALA A 639 -26.07 7.11 13.75
CA ALA A 639 -27.13 6.13 13.56
C ALA A 639 -26.62 4.89 12.81
N LEU A 640 -26.87 3.71 13.37
CA LEU A 640 -26.49 2.40 12.82
C LEU A 640 -24.97 2.19 12.63
N LEU A 641 -24.10 2.82 13.44
CA LEU A 641 -22.63 2.68 13.36
C LEU A 641 -22.15 1.23 13.21
N GLY A 642 -22.74 0.31 13.98
CA GLY A 642 -22.40 -1.12 13.96
C GLY A 642 -22.90 -1.91 12.76
N SER A 643 -23.70 -1.34 11.84
CA SER A 643 -24.21 -2.02 10.64
C SER A 643 -23.68 -1.47 9.31
N TYR A 644 -22.76 -0.51 9.32
CA TYR A 644 -22.01 -0.17 8.10
C TYR A 644 -21.00 -1.28 7.80
N LEU A 645 -20.85 -1.64 6.53
CA LEU A 645 -19.84 -2.60 6.07
C LEU A 645 -18.57 -1.88 5.65
N CYS A 646 -17.40 -2.42 6.03
CA CYS A 646 -16.12 -1.95 5.56
C CYS A 646 -15.88 -2.43 4.12
N LEU A 647 -16.16 -1.56 3.14
CA LEU A 647 -16.02 -1.86 1.71
C LEU A 647 -14.69 -1.32 1.17
N GLY A 648 -13.74 -2.21 0.87
CA GLY A 648 -12.44 -1.84 0.31
C GLY A 648 -11.77 -2.97 -0.48
N PRO A 649 -10.79 -2.68 -1.36
CA PRO A 649 -10.12 -3.70 -2.15
C PRO A 649 -9.37 -4.70 -1.26
N GLY A 650 -9.79 -5.98 -1.28
CA GLY A 650 -9.20 -7.05 -0.47
C GLY A 650 -9.72 -7.16 0.96
N VAL A 651 -10.71 -6.35 1.35
CA VAL A 651 -11.39 -6.47 2.65
C VAL A 651 -12.58 -7.42 2.50
N SER A 652 -12.66 -8.45 3.35
CA SER A 652 -13.84 -9.31 3.49
C SER A 652 -15.00 -8.55 4.14
N GLU A 653 -16.26 -8.82 3.74
CA GLU A 653 -17.44 -8.15 4.30
C GLU A 653 -17.48 -8.22 5.85
N GLY A 654 -17.09 -7.13 6.49
CA GLY A 654 -16.98 -7.01 7.95
C GLY A 654 -17.65 -5.74 8.45
N LEU A 655 -18.22 -5.81 9.66
CA LEU A 655 -18.85 -4.66 10.30
C LEU A 655 -17.79 -3.59 10.61
N PHE A 656 -18.09 -2.33 10.30
CA PHE A 656 -17.17 -1.20 10.46
C PHE A 656 -16.65 -1.00 11.89
N GLN A 657 -17.41 -1.42 12.90
CA GLN A 657 -17.00 -1.41 14.31
C GLN A 657 -16.09 -2.59 14.70
N ALA A 658 -16.06 -3.67 13.91
CA ALA A 658 -15.34 -4.92 14.19
C ALA A 658 -14.03 -5.06 13.38
N HIS A 659 -13.54 -3.98 12.78
CA HIS A 659 -12.22 -3.91 12.15
C HIS A 659 -11.38 -2.85 12.84
N ASP A 660 -10.27 -3.27 13.43
CA ASP A 660 -9.25 -2.36 13.92
C ASP A 660 -8.50 -1.75 12.73
N LEU A 661 -8.75 -0.46 12.45
CA LEU A 661 -8.09 0.26 11.36
C LEU A 661 -6.83 1.01 11.82
N SER A 662 -6.18 0.59 12.92
CA SER A 662 -4.88 1.10 13.38
C SER A 662 -3.70 0.66 12.47
N PHE A 663 -3.72 1.13 11.22
CA PHE A 663 -2.74 0.76 10.21
C PHE A 663 -1.30 1.17 10.54
N CYS A 664 -0.38 0.32 10.11
CA CYS A 664 1.05 0.28 10.43
C CYS A 664 1.78 1.63 10.50
N TRP A 665 2.04 2.11 11.72
CA TRP A 665 3.17 3.00 12.05
C TRP A 665 4.40 2.22 12.54
N ALA A 666 4.44 0.91 12.32
CA ALA A 666 5.64 0.09 12.42
C ALA A 666 6.56 0.40 11.24
N ASP A 667 7.25 1.55 11.29
CA ASP A 667 8.25 1.93 10.30
C ASP A 667 9.41 0.90 10.34
N LEU A 668 9.47 0.04 9.31
CA LEU A 668 10.52 -0.98 9.20
C LEU A 668 11.93 -0.34 9.17
N GLY A 669 12.06 0.92 8.77
CA GLY A 669 13.32 1.67 8.88
C GLY A 669 13.82 1.76 10.32
N ILE A 670 12.93 1.97 11.30
CA ILE A 670 13.27 1.99 12.73
C ILE A 670 13.66 0.59 13.21
N VAL A 671 12.97 -0.46 12.77
CA VAL A 671 13.28 -1.85 13.14
C VAL A 671 14.64 -2.29 12.59
N PHE A 672 14.93 -2.00 11.32
CA PHE A 672 16.23 -2.28 10.70
C PHE A 672 17.34 -1.40 11.28
N PHE A 673 17.07 -0.14 11.63
CA PHE A 673 18.02 0.73 12.32
C PHE A 673 18.36 0.19 13.72
N ALA A 674 17.36 -0.17 14.53
CA ALA A 674 17.57 -0.76 15.85
C ALA A 674 18.35 -2.08 15.77
N GLY A 675 18.02 -2.96 14.82
CA GLY A 675 18.73 -4.23 14.62
C GLY A 675 20.18 -4.06 14.17
N SER A 676 20.44 -3.16 13.21
CA SER A 676 21.80 -2.89 12.74
C SER A 676 22.64 -2.15 13.78
N PHE A 677 22.08 -1.16 14.49
CA PHE A 677 22.73 -0.50 15.62
C PHE A 677 23.06 -1.48 16.74
N ALA A 678 22.16 -2.40 17.09
CA ALA A 678 22.44 -3.44 18.07
C ALA A 678 23.56 -4.40 17.63
N ALA A 679 23.57 -4.84 16.36
CA ALA A 679 24.62 -5.72 15.83
C ALA A 679 26.00 -5.03 15.80
N ILE A 680 26.07 -3.76 15.39
CA ILE A 680 27.30 -2.95 15.41
C ILE A 680 27.77 -2.73 16.86
N SER A 681 26.85 -2.41 17.78
CA SER A 681 27.17 -2.22 19.20
C SER A 681 27.69 -3.51 19.85
N LEU A 682 27.07 -4.66 19.57
CA LEU A 682 27.50 -5.98 20.08
C LEU A 682 28.88 -6.38 19.56
N THR A 683 29.17 -6.13 18.29
CA THR A 683 30.49 -6.44 17.70
C THR A 683 31.58 -5.48 18.18
N LEU A 684 31.28 -4.20 18.37
CA LEU A 684 32.21 -3.22 18.95
C LEU A 684 32.50 -3.51 20.44
N VAL A 685 31.46 -3.76 21.25
CA VAL A 685 31.63 -4.11 22.67
C VAL A 685 32.30 -5.48 22.82
N GLY A 686 31.95 -6.46 21.99
CA GLY A 686 32.57 -7.80 22.01
C GLY A 686 34.05 -7.77 21.66
N SER A 687 34.44 -7.00 20.63
CA SER A 687 35.85 -6.83 20.26
C SER A 687 36.64 -6.08 21.33
N LEU A 688 36.12 -4.97 21.85
CA LEU A 688 36.73 -4.24 22.99
C LEU A 688 36.87 -5.11 24.25
N ALA A 689 35.84 -5.89 24.60
CA ALA A 689 35.90 -6.82 25.72
C ALA A 689 36.92 -7.94 25.49
N SER A 690 37.02 -8.49 24.27
CA SER A 690 38.06 -9.49 23.95
C SER A 690 39.47 -8.93 24.12
N ALA A 691 39.71 -7.68 23.69
CA ALA A 691 41.01 -7.03 23.73
C ALA A 691 41.42 -6.55 25.14
N LYS A 692 40.47 -6.10 25.97
CA LYS A 692 40.73 -5.59 27.33
C LYS A 692 40.56 -6.62 28.45
N LEU A 693 39.67 -7.61 28.27
CA LEU A 693 39.26 -8.56 29.33
C LEU A 693 39.49 -10.03 28.97
N GLY A 694 40.03 -10.36 27.79
CA GLY A 694 40.22 -11.76 27.35
C GLY A 694 41.02 -12.64 28.33
N TRP A 695 42.07 -12.09 28.95
CA TRP A 695 42.84 -12.78 29.98
C TRP A 695 42.06 -12.91 31.30
N THR A 696 41.37 -11.85 31.71
CA THR A 696 40.55 -11.79 32.93
C THR A 696 39.37 -12.76 32.87
N LEU A 697 38.73 -12.91 31.70
CA LEU A 697 37.64 -13.85 31.45
C LEU A 697 38.14 -15.31 31.43
N ARG A 698 39.34 -15.58 30.88
CA ARG A 698 39.97 -16.91 30.99
C ARG A 698 40.23 -17.27 32.46
N TYR A 699 40.81 -16.36 33.24
CA TYR A 699 41.04 -16.56 34.67
C TYR A 699 39.72 -16.79 35.43
N GLY A 700 38.71 -15.95 35.18
CA GLY A 700 37.37 -16.07 35.76
C GLY A 700 36.66 -17.38 35.42
N PHE A 701 36.85 -17.92 34.20
CA PHE A 701 36.31 -19.22 33.81
C PHE A 701 36.93 -20.38 34.62
N TYR A 702 38.24 -20.37 34.86
CA TYR A 702 38.88 -21.36 35.73
C TYR A 702 38.42 -21.22 37.19
N LEU A 703 38.23 -20.00 37.71
CA LEU A 703 37.64 -19.75 39.03
C LEU A 703 36.20 -20.29 39.13
N LEU A 704 35.35 -20.00 38.14
CA LEU A 704 33.97 -20.51 38.06
C LEU A 704 33.92 -22.04 37.98
N ARG A 705 34.87 -22.66 37.27
CA ARG A 705 34.99 -24.13 37.20
C ARG A 705 35.40 -24.77 38.53
N ALA A 706 36.19 -24.07 39.35
CA ALA A 706 36.46 -24.48 40.74
C ALA A 706 35.23 -24.27 41.65
N TRP A 707 34.59 -23.10 41.54
CA TRP A 707 33.40 -22.71 42.32
C TRP A 707 32.20 -23.64 42.08
N GLY A 708 31.98 -24.06 40.83
CA GLY A 708 30.90 -24.99 40.45
C GLY A 708 31.02 -26.37 41.13
N ARG A 709 32.24 -26.88 41.32
CA ARG A 709 32.47 -28.12 42.09
C ARG A 709 32.23 -27.94 43.60
N GLY A 710 32.31 -26.72 44.12
CA GLY A 710 32.06 -26.40 45.53
C GLY A 710 30.59 -26.30 45.92
N ARG A 711 29.67 -26.05 44.98
CA ARG A 711 28.24 -25.82 45.28
C ARG A 711 27.37 -27.09 45.35
N LEU A 712 27.76 -28.21 44.77
CA LEU A 712 26.97 -29.47 44.79
C LEU A 712 27.13 -30.33 46.06
N ARG A 713 27.80 -29.83 47.11
CA ARG A 713 27.90 -30.50 48.44
C ARG A 713 27.47 -29.57 49.57
N ARG A 714 26.30 -28.96 49.41
CA ARG A 714 25.60 -28.18 50.44
C ARG A 714 24.16 -28.69 50.63
N ASP A 715 24.05 -29.90 51.16
CA ASP A 715 23.30 -30.13 52.40
C ASP A 715 23.60 -31.54 52.97
N GLN A 716 23.11 -31.80 54.18
CA GLN A 716 23.34 -33.03 54.96
C GLN A 716 24.82 -33.37 55.21
N ARG A 717 25.43 -32.64 56.15
CA ARG A 717 26.38 -33.23 57.10
C ARG A 717 25.85 -32.98 58.50
N GLY A 718 25.65 -34.03 59.28
CA GLY A 718 25.37 -33.90 60.71
C GLY A 718 26.59 -33.28 61.41
N TYR A 719 26.33 -32.29 62.27
CA TYR A 719 27.34 -31.77 63.18
C TYR A 719 27.51 -32.74 64.35
N GLN A 720 28.75 -33.00 64.75
CA GLN A 720 29.06 -33.96 65.81
C GLN A 720 28.90 -33.35 67.21
N TYR A 721 29.07 -32.03 67.29
CA TYR A 721 28.94 -31.20 68.48
C TYR A 721 28.10 -29.97 68.15
N ASP A 722 27.50 -29.35 69.16
CA ASP A 722 26.70 -28.14 68.98
C ASP A 722 27.60 -26.89 69.00
N ALA A 723 28.62 -26.85 69.87
CA ALA A 723 29.64 -25.80 69.84
C ALA A 723 31.06 -26.32 70.08
N TYR A 724 32.04 -25.69 69.43
CA TYR A 724 33.46 -25.81 69.76
C TYR A 724 33.83 -24.74 70.81
N VAL A 725 34.58 -25.09 71.85
CA VAL A 725 34.97 -24.17 72.92
C VAL A 725 36.46 -23.85 72.83
N SER A 726 36.79 -22.57 72.79
CA SER A 726 38.15 -22.03 72.70
C SER A 726 38.44 -21.10 73.88
N CYS A 727 39.53 -21.34 74.60
CA CYS A 727 39.97 -20.56 75.76
C CYS A 727 41.51 -20.61 75.92
N CYS A 728 42.07 -19.86 76.88
CA CYS A 728 43.48 -19.98 77.24
C CYS A 728 43.71 -21.19 78.18
N ALA A 729 44.94 -21.72 78.21
CA ALA A 729 45.30 -22.91 79.00
C ALA A 729 45.06 -22.71 80.52
N GLU A 730 45.31 -21.50 81.01
CA GLU A 730 45.10 -21.10 82.40
C GLU A 730 43.62 -20.97 82.77
N ASP A 731 42.74 -20.75 81.78
CA ASP A 731 41.29 -20.59 81.96
C ASP A 731 40.54 -21.94 81.88
N GLU A 732 41.21 -23.03 81.44
CA GLU A 732 40.60 -24.36 81.24
C GLU A 732 39.92 -24.91 82.50
N ALA A 733 40.52 -24.71 83.68
CA ALA A 733 39.95 -25.19 84.94
C ALA A 733 38.60 -24.51 85.25
N TRP A 734 38.44 -23.23 84.91
CA TRP A 734 37.16 -22.53 85.03
C TRP A 734 36.16 -23.06 84.00
N VAL A 735 36.61 -23.29 82.76
CA VAL A 735 35.77 -23.82 81.67
C VAL A 735 35.21 -25.20 81.99
N VAL A 736 36.02 -26.13 82.49
CA VAL A 736 35.55 -27.47 82.89
C VAL A 736 34.54 -27.39 84.04
N HIS A 737 34.85 -26.67 85.12
CA HIS A 737 34.02 -26.68 86.33
C HIS A 737 32.79 -25.76 86.29
N MET A 738 32.80 -24.65 85.54
CA MET A 738 31.71 -23.66 85.52
C MET A 738 30.95 -23.56 84.20
N LEU A 739 31.52 -24.04 83.08
CA LEU A 739 30.86 -23.99 81.76
C LEU A 739 30.39 -25.38 81.31
N LEU A 740 31.30 -26.36 81.20
CA LEU A 740 30.96 -27.71 80.72
C LEU A 740 29.99 -28.42 81.67
N ALA A 741 30.32 -28.52 82.97
CA ALA A 741 29.46 -29.18 83.95
C ALA A 741 28.00 -28.66 83.91
N LYS A 742 27.80 -27.34 83.74
CA LYS A 742 26.46 -26.75 83.73
C LYS A 742 25.73 -26.80 82.38
N LEU A 743 26.44 -26.82 81.24
CA LEU A 743 25.82 -26.91 79.91
C LEU A 743 25.65 -28.34 79.39
N GLU A 744 26.49 -29.28 79.86
CA GLU A 744 26.42 -30.70 79.49
C GLU A 744 25.63 -31.53 80.53
N GLU A 745 25.71 -31.23 81.83
CA GLU A 745 25.06 -32.03 82.90
C GLU A 745 23.78 -31.39 83.46
N GLU A 746 23.81 -30.15 83.95
CA GLU A 746 22.65 -29.51 84.60
C GLU A 746 21.63 -28.87 83.64
N GLY A 747 22.05 -28.47 82.43
CA GLY A 747 21.24 -27.69 81.50
C GLY A 747 20.07 -28.44 80.84
N GLN A 748 19.00 -27.71 80.52
CA GLN A 748 17.95 -28.15 79.58
C GLN A 748 17.76 -27.08 78.49
N PRO A 749 17.98 -27.41 77.20
CA PRO A 749 18.52 -28.67 76.68
C PRO A 749 19.99 -28.89 77.12
N ARG A 750 20.44 -30.15 77.11
CA ARG A 750 21.87 -30.50 77.26
C ARG A 750 22.57 -30.36 75.92
N PHE A 751 23.68 -29.61 75.90
CA PHE A 751 24.50 -29.41 74.70
C PHE A 751 25.65 -30.41 74.64
N ARG A 752 26.19 -30.65 73.44
CA ARG A 752 27.49 -31.34 73.28
C ARG A 752 28.56 -30.34 72.88
N LEU A 753 29.57 -30.18 73.73
CA LEU A 753 30.68 -29.25 73.50
C LEU A 753 31.93 -30.00 73.04
N CYS A 754 32.62 -29.48 72.02
CA CYS A 754 33.94 -29.97 71.63
C CYS A 754 35.00 -29.13 72.35
N PHE A 755 35.82 -29.75 73.20
CA PHE A 755 36.83 -29.07 74.00
C PHE A 755 38.21 -29.68 73.72
N GLY A 756 39.17 -28.85 73.28
CA GLY A 756 40.45 -29.31 72.73
C GLY A 756 41.19 -30.36 73.58
N PRO A 757 41.47 -30.10 74.87
CA PRO A 757 42.15 -31.04 75.76
C PRO A 757 41.45 -32.39 75.98
N ARG A 758 40.13 -32.46 75.73
CA ARG A 758 39.29 -33.66 75.89
C ARG A 758 39.08 -34.43 74.60
N ASP A 759 38.75 -33.71 73.52
CA ASP A 759 38.14 -34.27 72.32
C ASP A 759 39.11 -34.38 71.11
N PHE A 760 40.35 -33.90 71.25
CA PHE A 760 41.34 -33.95 70.16
C PHE A 760 42.01 -35.32 70.00
N ALA A 761 42.04 -35.83 68.77
CA ALA A 761 42.64 -37.11 68.44
C ALA A 761 44.18 -37.06 68.60
N PRO A 762 44.78 -37.89 69.48
CA PRO A 762 46.22 -37.90 69.70
C PRO A 762 46.96 -38.39 68.44
N GLY A 763 48.13 -37.80 68.17
CA GLY A 763 48.96 -38.10 66.99
C GLY A 763 48.60 -37.34 65.72
N ALA A 764 47.51 -36.56 65.71
CA ALA A 764 47.23 -35.58 64.65
C ALA A 764 47.80 -34.19 64.98
N TYR A 765 48.11 -33.38 63.95
CA TYR A 765 48.57 -32.01 64.15
C TYR A 765 47.50 -31.15 64.85
N TYR A 766 47.92 -30.30 65.79
CA TYR A 766 47.03 -29.44 66.59
C TYR A 766 46.09 -28.61 65.72
N LEU A 767 46.62 -27.92 64.71
CA LEU A 767 45.83 -27.07 63.79
C LEU A 767 44.75 -27.86 63.02
N ASP A 768 45.05 -29.11 62.66
CA ASP A 768 44.12 -30.03 62.00
C ASP A 768 42.99 -30.44 62.95
N ASN A 769 43.29 -30.67 64.23
CA ASN A 769 42.31 -30.99 65.25
C ASN A 769 41.42 -29.77 65.60
N VAL A 770 41.99 -28.56 65.72
CA VAL A 770 41.22 -27.30 65.83
C VAL A 770 40.30 -27.14 64.62
N GLN A 771 40.82 -27.29 63.40
CA GLN A 771 40.02 -27.15 62.18
C GLN A 771 38.90 -28.21 62.11
N ARG A 772 39.11 -29.43 62.60
CA ARG A 772 38.07 -30.47 62.74
C ARG A 772 37.03 -30.10 63.81
N GLY A 773 37.45 -29.70 65.01
CA GLY A 773 36.56 -29.30 66.11
C GLY A 773 35.66 -28.12 65.75
N VAL A 774 36.24 -27.06 65.18
CA VAL A 774 35.50 -25.91 64.64
C VAL A 774 34.58 -26.33 63.48
N SER A 775 35.08 -27.09 62.49
CA SER A 775 34.28 -27.40 61.30
C SER A 775 33.15 -28.42 61.56
N GLY A 776 33.33 -29.33 62.51
CA GLY A 776 32.37 -30.34 62.96
C GLY A 776 31.33 -29.85 63.99
N SER A 777 31.52 -28.65 64.56
CA SER A 777 30.57 -27.99 65.47
C SER A 777 29.62 -27.03 64.74
N ARG A 778 28.38 -26.83 65.24
CA ARG A 778 27.46 -25.83 64.65
C ARG A 778 27.97 -24.41 64.91
N LYS A 779 28.28 -24.09 66.17
CA LYS A 779 28.82 -22.82 66.66
C LYS A 779 30.30 -22.94 67.06
N ALA A 780 30.95 -21.81 67.28
CA ALA A 780 32.21 -21.68 68.00
C ALA A 780 32.02 -20.67 69.15
N LEU A 781 32.45 -21.04 70.35
CA LEU A 781 32.32 -20.29 71.60
C LEU A 781 33.73 -19.90 72.06
N CYS A 782 34.08 -18.63 71.92
CA CYS A 782 35.41 -18.11 72.26
C CYS A 782 35.34 -17.32 73.57
N LEU A 783 36.10 -17.77 74.56
CA LEU A 783 36.22 -17.13 75.87
C LEU A 783 37.43 -16.18 75.86
N LEU A 784 37.19 -14.91 76.19
CA LEU A 784 38.19 -13.86 76.21
C LEU A 784 38.47 -13.40 77.64
N SER A 785 39.66 -13.74 78.11
CA SER A 785 40.39 -13.03 79.16
C SER A 785 41.42 -12.09 78.52
N ALA A 786 41.99 -11.15 79.28
CA ALA A 786 43.07 -10.29 78.81
C ALA A 786 44.34 -11.10 78.45
N ARG A 787 44.49 -12.30 79.00
CA ARG A 787 45.58 -13.26 78.72
C ARG A 787 45.31 -14.10 77.47
N ALA A 788 44.05 -14.48 77.21
CA ALA A 788 43.67 -15.16 75.98
C ALA A 788 44.02 -14.35 74.71
N LEU A 789 44.09 -13.01 74.81
CA LEU A 789 44.53 -12.12 73.73
C LEU A 789 46.05 -12.09 73.50
N GLU A 790 46.85 -12.54 74.47
CA GLU A 790 48.32 -12.66 74.36
C GLU A 790 48.75 -14.04 73.84
N SER A 791 47.84 -15.02 73.81
CA SER A 791 48.07 -16.36 73.26
C SER A 791 47.95 -16.39 71.73
N GLU A 792 49.07 -16.63 71.04
CA GLU A 792 49.09 -16.81 69.58
C GLU A 792 48.16 -17.94 69.11
N TRP A 793 48.06 -19.03 69.88
CA TRP A 793 47.17 -20.14 69.56
C TRP A 793 45.69 -19.74 69.66
N CYS A 794 45.25 -19.10 70.75
CA CYS A 794 43.87 -18.64 70.89
C CYS A 794 43.51 -17.61 69.80
N SER A 795 44.41 -16.68 69.51
CA SER A 795 44.29 -15.74 68.39
C SER A 795 44.11 -16.47 67.05
N LEU A 796 44.86 -17.55 66.79
CA LEU A 796 44.74 -18.35 65.59
C LEU A 796 43.42 -19.14 65.51
N GLU A 797 42.91 -19.69 66.61
CA GLU A 797 41.59 -20.35 66.65
C GLU A 797 40.46 -19.35 66.34
N ILE A 798 40.52 -18.16 66.93
CA ILE A 798 39.58 -17.06 66.67
C ILE A 798 39.63 -16.64 65.19
N HIS A 799 40.83 -16.51 64.59
CA HIS A 799 40.96 -16.22 63.16
C HIS A 799 40.33 -17.31 62.28
N LEU A 800 40.51 -18.59 62.61
CA LEU A 800 39.89 -19.70 61.89
C LEU A 800 38.35 -19.71 62.02
N ALA A 801 37.83 -19.39 63.20
CA ALA A 801 36.38 -19.27 63.44
C ALA A 801 35.78 -18.06 62.70
N CYS A 802 36.41 -16.89 62.77
CA CYS A 802 36.00 -15.69 62.02
C CYS A 802 36.06 -15.88 60.50
N ALA A 803 37.10 -16.55 59.98
CA ALA A 803 37.18 -16.89 58.56
C ALA A 803 36.02 -17.83 58.14
N ARG A 804 35.68 -18.83 58.97
CA ARG A 804 34.52 -19.71 58.74
C ARG A 804 33.19 -18.93 58.74
N ALA A 805 33.05 -17.90 59.58
CA ALA A 805 31.89 -17.01 59.59
C ALA A 805 31.76 -16.24 58.27
N TYR A 806 32.82 -15.52 57.88
CA TYR A 806 32.86 -14.71 56.67
C TYR A 806 32.52 -15.52 55.40
N TYR A 807 33.06 -16.73 55.25
CA TYR A 807 32.79 -17.60 54.10
C TYR A 807 31.43 -18.31 54.10
N ARG A 808 30.66 -18.27 55.20
CA ARG A 808 29.33 -18.90 55.31
C ARG A 808 28.16 -17.93 55.40
N GLY A 809 28.35 -16.69 55.85
CA GLY A 809 27.31 -15.65 55.83
C GLY A 809 26.18 -15.84 56.85
N HIS A 810 26.36 -16.71 57.84
CA HIS A 810 25.42 -16.92 58.96
C HIS A 810 26.20 -16.98 60.27
N ASP A 811 25.70 -16.27 61.28
CA ASP A 811 26.28 -15.99 62.60
C ASP A 811 26.68 -17.25 63.41
N PRO A 812 27.97 -17.65 63.42
CA PRO A 812 28.40 -18.92 63.98
C PRO A 812 29.33 -18.77 65.20
N LEU A 813 29.64 -17.54 65.61
CA LEU A 813 30.60 -17.21 66.64
C LEU A 813 29.86 -16.59 67.83
N VAL A 814 30.10 -17.10 69.04
CA VAL A 814 29.65 -16.50 70.29
C VAL A 814 30.89 -16.13 71.08
N VAL A 815 30.97 -14.87 71.52
CA VAL A 815 32.13 -14.36 72.25
C VAL A 815 31.75 -13.98 73.67
N VAL A 816 32.54 -14.46 74.62
CA VAL A 816 32.24 -14.41 76.05
C VAL A 816 33.41 -13.77 76.80
N PHE A 817 33.20 -12.60 77.38
CA PHE A 817 34.23 -11.92 78.18
C PHE A 817 34.18 -12.39 79.63
N LEU A 818 35.31 -12.85 80.15
CA LEU A 818 35.46 -13.25 81.56
C LEU A 818 35.77 -12.04 82.47
N GLU A 819 36.42 -11.00 81.94
CA GLU A 819 36.84 -9.79 82.66
C GLU A 819 36.78 -8.52 81.79
N ASP A 820 36.89 -7.35 82.41
CA ASP A 820 36.96 -6.04 81.73
C ASP A 820 38.27 -5.88 80.93
N ILE A 821 38.23 -6.16 79.61
CA ILE A 821 39.38 -5.97 78.72
C ILE A 821 39.45 -4.50 78.23
N PRO A 822 40.53 -3.75 78.52
CA PRO A 822 40.67 -2.37 78.04
C PRO A 822 40.85 -2.30 76.51
N ASN A 823 40.11 -1.40 75.85
CA ASN A 823 40.04 -1.26 74.38
C ASN A 823 41.41 -1.33 73.65
N PHE A 824 42.47 -0.74 74.23
CA PHE A 824 43.79 -0.65 73.60
C PHE A 824 44.54 -1.99 73.46
N ARG A 825 44.10 -3.07 74.13
CA ARG A 825 44.67 -4.42 73.97
C ARG A 825 43.88 -5.31 73.00
N SER A 826 42.77 -4.86 72.46
CA SER A 826 41.93 -5.68 71.58
C SER A 826 42.48 -5.76 70.13
N PRO A 827 42.73 -6.97 69.57
CA PRO A 827 43.16 -7.12 68.18
C PRO A 827 42.13 -6.55 67.20
N GLY A 828 42.56 -5.68 66.27
CA GLY A 828 41.66 -5.02 65.32
C GLY A 828 40.87 -5.95 64.39
N VAL A 829 41.33 -7.21 64.24
CA VAL A 829 40.61 -8.24 63.46
C VAL A 829 39.31 -8.70 64.15
N LEU A 830 39.21 -8.59 65.48
CA LEU A 830 37.92 -8.73 66.16
C LEU A 830 37.00 -7.60 65.66
N TRP A 831 37.31 -6.32 65.93
CA TRP A 831 36.44 -5.20 65.56
C TRP A 831 36.06 -5.14 64.07
N GLY A 832 36.94 -5.59 63.15
CA GLY A 832 36.64 -5.70 61.72
C GLY A 832 35.64 -6.80 61.33
N ALA A 833 35.43 -7.82 62.18
CA ALA A 833 34.56 -8.97 61.92
C ALA A 833 33.15 -8.87 62.54
N LEU A 834 32.83 -7.75 63.21
CA LEU A 834 31.73 -7.69 64.19
C LEU A 834 30.48 -6.81 63.88
N PRO A 835 30.04 -6.60 62.62
CA PRO A 835 28.71 -6.04 62.36
C PRO A 835 27.61 -7.10 62.62
N GLY A 836 27.34 -7.42 63.89
CA GLY A 836 26.19 -8.24 64.30
C GLY A 836 26.45 -9.40 65.27
N GLY A 837 27.68 -9.62 65.74
CA GLY A 837 27.99 -10.66 66.74
C GLY A 837 27.33 -10.40 68.10
N ARG A 838 27.05 -11.46 68.86
CA ARG A 838 26.37 -11.40 70.17
C ARG A 838 27.36 -11.46 71.35
N TRP A 839 27.06 -10.74 72.43
CA TRP A 839 28.01 -10.43 73.52
C TRP A 839 27.55 -10.85 74.92
N LEU A 840 28.32 -11.66 75.63
CA LEU A 840 28.10 -11.95 77.06
C LEU A 840 29.32 -11.60 77.92
N TRP A 841 29.02 -11.23 79.17
CA TRP A 841 29.96 -10.69 80.15
C TRP A 841 29.80 -11.39 81.50
N GLY A 842 30.88 -11.97 82.02
CA GLY A 842 30.87 -12.75 83.27
C GLY A 842 30.86 -11.93 84.56
N SER A 843 31.22 -10.64 84.50
CA SER A 843 31.35 -9.75 85.66
C SER A 843 30.09 -8.94 85.92
N SER A 844 29.56 -8.99 87.15
CA SER A 844 28.38 -8.24 87.58
C SER A 844 28.67 -6.81 88.06
N ARG A 845 29.71 -6.14 87.54
CA ARG A 845 30.03 -4.72 87.79
C ARG A 845 30.72 -4.03 86.61
N GLY A 846 29.96 -3.30 85.81
CA GLY A 846 30.48 -2.33 84.83
C GLY A 846 29.59 -1.08 84.81
N ARG A 847 30.16 0.11 85.08
CA ARG A 847 29.40 1.37 85.25
C ARG A 847 30.00 2.47 84.39
N CYS A 848 29.28 2.96 83.38
CA CYS A 848 29.73 4.07 82.54
C CYS A 848 29.87 5.36 83.37
N GLY A 849 31.04 6.00 83.32
CA GLY A 849 31.31 7.30 83.92
C GLY A 849 31.03 8.47 82.98
N GLU A 850 30.82 9.67 83.54
CA GLU A 850 30.47 10.88 82.80
C GLU A 850 31.65 11.82 82.50
N LYS A 851 31.56 12.52 81.35
CA LYS A 851 31.94 13.92 81.06
C LYS A 851 33.39 14.41 81.33
N GLY A 852 33.88 15.18 80.36
CA GLY A 852 35.04 16.07 80.45
C GLY A 852 35.08 16.95 79.19
N GLU A 853 35.05 18.27 79.34
CA GLU A 853 34.67 19.22 78.29
C GLU A 853 35.82 19.63 77.35
N GLY A 854 35.48 20.03 76.12
CA GLY A 854 36.41 20.63 75.14
C GLY A 854 35.66 21.12 73.90
N THR A 855 35.66 22.43 73.65
CA THR A 855 34.83 23.08 72.61
C THR A 855 35.53 23.15 71.25
N GLY A 856 34.89 22.63 70.19
CA GLY A 856 35.43 22.76 68.82
C GLY A 856 34.71 21.98 67.71
N SER A 857 33.74 22.62 67.06
CA SER A 857 33.26 22.35 65.68
C SER A 857 33.30 20.91 65.09
N GLY A 858 32.14 20.25 65.06
CA GLY A 858 31.57 19.80 63.77
C GLY A 858 31.97 18.45 63.15
N GLY A 859 32.48 17.48 63.90
CA GLY A 859 32.71 16.11 63.41
C GLY A 859 31.52 15.16 63.60
N SER A 860 31.05 14.48 62.54
CA SER A 860 29.92 13.53 62.63
C SER A 860 30.37 12.09 62.92
N SER A 861 30.66 11.77 64.19
CA SER A 861 30.84 10.39 64.66
C SER A 861 29.51 9.78 65.11
N ARG A 862 28.92 8.88 64.30
CA ARG A 862 27.77 8.07 64.73
C ARG A 862 28.25 6.98 65.70
N GLY A 863 27.81 7.05 66.95
CA GLY A 863 28.09 6.00 67.94
C GLY A 863 27.27 4.73 67.69
N CYS A 864 27.93 3.57 67.61
CA CYS A 864 27.28 2.27 67.53
C CYS A 864 26.80 1.80 68.90
N CYS A 865 25.70 2.37 69.40
CA CYS A 865 24.93 1.74 70.48
C CYS A 865 24.19 0.54 69.91
N GLY A 866 24.83 -0.64 69.97
CA GLY A 866 24.19 -1.92 69.64
C GLY A 866 23.01 -2.22 70.56
N GLU A 867 22.03 -2.97 70.06
CA GLU A 867 20.81 -3.29 70.81
C GLU A 867 21.14 -4.07 72.08
N LYS A 868 20.60 -3.60 73.21
CA LYS A 868 20.52 -4.41 74.43
C LYS A 868 19.45 -5.47 74.19
N GLY A 869 19.87 -6.71 73.90
CA GLY A 869 18.98 -7.86 74.10
C GLY A 869 18.51 -7.85 75.56
N GLU A 870 17.20 -7.84 75.79
CA GLU A 870 16.66 -7.75 77.14
C GLU A 870 17.09 -8.96 77.96
N GLY A 871 17.64 -8.70 79.15
CA GLY A 871 18.08 -9.76 80.04
C GLY A 871 16.90 -10.56 80.58
N ALA A 872 17.12 -11.85 80.81
CA ALA A 872 16.22 -12.62 81.67
C ALA A 872 16.02 -11.88 83.00
N GLY A 873 14.77 -11.80 83.47
CA GLY A 873 14.43 -11.10 84.70
C GLY A 873 15.22 -11.62 85.91
N SER A 874 15.31 -10.77 86.94
CA SER A 874 16.03 -10.99 88.20
C SER A 874 15.98 -12.45 88.70
N GLY A 875 17.07 -13.20 88.45
CA GLY A 875 17.20 -14.62 88.83
C GLY A 875 17.96 -15.50 87.84
N GLY A 876 18.10 -15.10 86.57
CA GLY A 876 18.84 -15.88 85.56
C GLY A 876 20.34 -15.99 85.81
N SER A 877 20.90 -17.19 85.71
CA SER A 877 22.36 -17.42 85.78
C SER A 877 23.04 -17.15 84.44
N PHE A 878 24.32 -16.80 84.48
CA PHE A 878 25.15 -16.54 83.31
C PHE A 878 25.18 -17.72 82.31
N GLN A 879 25.21 -18.97 82.80
CA GLN A 879 25.16 -20.14 81.93
C GLN A 879 23.85 -20.24 81.13
N GLY A 880 22.72 -19.80 81.69
CA GLY A 880 21.44 -19.79 80.99
C GLY A 880 21.40 -18.84 79.79
N ALA A 881 22.13 -17.73 79.86
CA ALA A 881 22.25 -16.80 78.73
C ALA A 881 23.09 -17.40 77.58
N VAL A 882 24.19 -18.10 77.90
CA VAL A 882 24.99 -18.83 76.90
C VAL A 882 24.15 -19.94 76.26
N GLY A 883 23.44 -20.74 77.07
CA GLY A 883 22.56 -21.81 76.60
C GLY A 883 21.35 -21.34 75.78
N SER A 884 21.02 -20.04 75.78
CA SER A 884 19.98 -19.47 74.91
C SER A 884 20.50 -19.08 73.51
N TRP A 885 21.81 -19.09 73.27
CA TRP A 885 22.44 -18.63 72.01
C TRP A 885 23.16 -19.74 71.22
N LEU A 886 23.25 -20.95 71.79
CA LEU A 886 23.75 -22.17 71.17
C LEU A 886 22.63 -22.90 70.42
#